data_AF-A0A8H5N9A3-F1
#
_entry.id   AF-A0A8H5N9A3-F1
#
_cell.length_a   1.000
_cell.length_b   1.000
_cell.length_c   1.000
_cell.angle_alpha   90.00
_cell.angle_beta   90.00
_cell.angle_gamma   90.00
#
_symmetry.space_group_name_H-M   'P 1'
#
loop_
_entity.id
_entity.type
_entity.pdbx_description
1 polymer ?
#
loop_
_entity_poly.entity_id
_entity_poly.type
_entity_poly.pdbx_seq_one_letter_code
_entity_poly.pdbx_strand_id
1 'polypeptide(L)'
;MGRLTKFLSDAEQAVRQAGRDLQQQQQQQQQQQQAQQYRNAPGYPVQYQQHQQQQNYQNYPPPPVQPQVELQGSPVASPPQQVQYHQQQQYPYQSQQSPQQLPVSGSARVPQHVEASSDLAASNRGPSTPLPLGIQPVTECIDMPFTLPTYWFIHSSYPDFVICSRCYADHIINSPFRDTFTPVWHDDRLERQCLFGTPRVKDYLWPAALSSMSLDNMMSFMDMRPALGRCPEEQSVEGHEWYYPPDRPEMAICKPCYEDYFRHTSFGNRFSTHRPQGAASCDHNLWYIRRMLKLYSPNNNWTAFTTGFYKRLQLPPCPKAQPIAGPERTWFMSSRSPSNFSVCEACYWDYFHESTESQSFRTAHLGPSQEASCDMGQANILIPMIRAADKGNYPRFWNTLQSLSQHPPCNPQGARGIRWYTLPSDPPEFDVCATCMAGTVASMNMTHFFKLKQSVGPSEARLCSFNLPGFPRGVIFLQKFAEAAYINDWRPLSELAVNLSTAPACPKIDLELSKNRRWWGWDNAHICQECYVVVVKGTKLEKHFTMKGNQVAEPRLCDLYSPRMRQLYKNACKTQDLASFLSFARQRREVYLRTVPEMNRMLAAAKHALGQAQTLGLAAVTFSAAGNLNATNFYYDHTVGNSTVGHGYQNEQLLQAAMADHSMQQVGAAATGPAAVARVGVLEEMWKQVE
;
A
#
# COMPACT_ATOMS: atom_id res chain seq x y z
N MET A 1 0.53 1.70 17.99
CA MET A 1 1.06 1.93 16.63
C MET A 1 0.55 0.94 15.57
N GLY A 2 -0.42 0.07 15.88
CA GLY A 2 -1.17 -0.81 14.95
C GLY A 2 -1.29 -0.39 13.49
N ARG A 3 -1.64 0.88 13.30
CA ARG A 3 -2.12 1.47 12.05
C ARG A 3 -1.02 2.10 11.20
N LEU A 4 0.19 2.28 11.77
CA LEU A 4 1.34 2.75 11.02
C LEU A 4 1.82 1.68 10.03
N THR A 5 1.85 0.40 10.42
CA THR A 5 2.36 -0.67 9.54
C THR A 5 1.53 -0.85 8.28
N LYS A 6 0.18 -0.84 8.36
CA LYS A 6 -0.68 -0.81 7.15
C LYS A 6 -0.34 0.39 6.27
N PHE A 7 -0.36 1.59 6.85
CA PHE A 7 -0.08 2.81 6.10
C PHE A 7 1.31 2.79 5.44
N LEU A 8 2.33 2.24 6.12
CA LEU A 8 3.67 2.07 5.60
C LEU A 8 3.78 0.93 4.56
N SER A 9 3.01 -0.14 4.68
CA SER A 9 2.91 -1.22 3.68
C SER A 9 2.29 -0.70 2.38
N ASP A 10 1.13 -0.05 2.48
CA ASP A 10 0.47 0.59 1.35
C ASP A 10 1.35 1.69 0.73
N ALA A 11 2.08 2.43 1.57
CA ALA A 11 3.04 3.42 1.10
C ALA A 11 4.26 2.78 0.43
N GLU A 12 4.70 1.60 0.85
CA GLU A 12 5.75 0.84 0.16
C GLU A 12 5.26 0.41 -1.24
N GLN A 13 4.00 -0.01 -1.35
CA GLN A 13 3.38 -0.29 -2.65
C GLN A 13 3.26 0.99 -3.50
N ALA A 14 2.84 2.12 -2.92
CA ALA A 14 2.74 3.40 -3.61
C ALA A 14 4.12 3.96 -4.04
N VAL A 15 5.17 3.82 -3.23
CA VAL A 15 6.57 4.12 -3.59
C VAL A 15 7.05 3.26 -4.75
N ARG A 16 6.73 1.96 -4.71
CA ARG A 16 7.07 1.03 -5.80
C ARG A 16 6.31 1.38 -7.09
N GLN A 17 5.07 1.86 -6.98
CA GLN A 17 4.29 2.34 -8.12
C GLN A 17 4.86 3.64 -8.68
N ALA A 18 4.96 4.69 -7.85
CA ALA A 18 5.52 5.98 -8.23
C ALA A 18 6.95 5.86 -8.79
N GLY A 19 7.77 4.94 -8.28
CA GLY A 19 9.08 4.63 -8.85
C GLY A 19 9.04 4.00 -10.25
N ARG A 20 8.03 3.18 -10.56
CA ARG A 20 7.76 2.68 -11.93
C ARG A 20 7.27 3.81 -12.83
N ASP A 21 6.35 4.63 -12.34
CA ASP A 21 5.76 5.74 -13.08
C ASP A 21 6.81 6.82 -13.41
N LEU A 22 7.72 7.12 -12.46
CA LEU A 22 8.83 8.05 -12.67
C LEU A 22 9.86 7.50 -13.68
N GLN A 23 10.13 6.19 -13.67
CA GLN A 23 10.95 5.55 -14.71
C GLN A 23 10.27 5.63 -16.09
N GLN A 24 8.95 5.42 -16.18
CA GLN A 24 8.20 5.59 -17.42
C GLN A 24 8.20 7.05 -17.89
N GLN A 25 8.02 8.02 -16.99
CA GLN A 25 8.11 9.45 -17.31
C GLN A 25 9.51 9.87 -17.77
N GLN A 26 10.58 9.35 -17.16
CA GLN A 26 11.95 9.61 -17.61
C GLN A 26 12.23 9.00 -19.00
N GLN A 27 11.70 7.80 -19.28
CA GLN A 27 11.77 7.21 -20.62
C GLN A 27 10.94 8.01 -21.65
N GLN A 28 9.76 8.50 -21.28
CA GLN A 28 8.95 9.38 -22.12
C GLN A 28 9.62 10.74 -22.34
N GLN A 29 10.29 11.31 -21.33
CA GLN A 29 11.06 12.55 -21.49
C GLN A 29 12.29 12.35 -22.38
N GLN A 30 12.99 11.22 -22.31
CA GLN A 30 14.05 10.89 -23.28
C GLN A 30 13.49 10.74 -24.71
N GLN A 31 12.31 10.12 -24.87
CA GLN A 31 11.64 10.04 -26.17
C GLN A 31 11.19 11.42 -26.68
N GLN A 32 10.69 12.31 -25.82
CA GLN A 32 10.32 13.67 -26.18
C GLN A 32 11.53 14.54 -26.50
N GLN A 33 12.65 14.39 -25.78
CA GLN A 33 13.90 15.08 -26.08
C GLN A 33 14.48 14.61 -27.42
N GLN A 34 14.48 13.30 -27.70
CA GLN A 34 14.84 12.80 -29.03
C GLN A 34 13.90 13.36 -30.11
N ALA A 35 12.57 13.32 -29.90
CA ALA A 35 11.60 13.86 -30.85
C ALA A 35 11.77 15.38 -31.10
N GLN A 36 12.10 16.16 -30.07
CA GLN A 36 12.43 17.59 -30.20
C GLN A 36 13.76 17.82 -30.93
N GLN A 37 14.75 16.96 -30.72
CA GLN A 37 16.03 17.00 -31.44
C GLN A 37 15.85 16.69 -32.94
N TYR A 38 14.95 15.77 -33.29
CA TYR A 38 14.51 15.55 -34.68
C TYR A 38 13.69 16.72 -35.25
N ARG A 39 12.87 17.39 -34.44
CA ARG A 39 12.04 18.53 -34.87
C ARG A 39 12.84 19.80 -35.18
N ASN A 40 14.05 19.91 -34.63
CA ASN A 40 14.97 21.03 -34.84
C ASN A 40 16.02 20.77 -35.95
N ALA A 41 15.92 19.65 -36.68
CA ALA A 41 16.77 19.38 -37.84
C ALA A 41 16.40 20.30 -39.03
N PRO A 42 17.38 20.85 -39.79
CA PRO A 42 17.08 21.73 -40.91
C PRO A 42 16.34 20.98 -42.03
N GLY A 43 15.08 21.33 -42.29
CA GLY A 43 14.29 20.75 -43.38
C GLY A 43 12.77 20.65 -43.16
N TYR A 44 12.25 20.87 -41.94
CA TYR A 44 10.80 20.81 -41.69
C TYR A 44 10.07 22.12 -42.07
N PRO A 45 8.96 22.05 -42.85
CA PRO A 45 8.10 23.21 -43.10
C PRO A 45 7.22 23.57 -41.90
N VAL A 46 6.92 24.86 -41.76
CA VAL A 46 6.12 25.43 -40.67
C VAL A 46 4.66 24.99 -40.73
N GLN A 47 4.07 24.58 -39.60
CA GLN A 47 2.66 24.18 -39.53
C GLN A 47 1.71 25.37 -39.77
N TYR A 48 0.78 25.21 -40.72
CA TYR A 48 -0.44 26.02 -40.75
C TYR A 48 -1.38 25.62 -39.59
N GLN A 49 -1.95 26.60 -38.89
CA GLN A 49 -3.01 26.38 -37.91
C GLN A 49 -4.33 26.07 -38.62
N GLN A 50 -4.75 24.79 -38.64
CA GLN A 50 -6.14 24.45 -38.93
C GLN A 50 -6.97 24.48 -37.65
N HIS A 51 -8.09 25.20 -37.70
CA HIS A 51 -9.10 25.19 -36.65
C HIS A 51 -9.79 23.82 -36.61
N GLN A 52 -9.83 23.17 -35.45
CA GLN A 52 -10.67 22.00 -35.24
C GLN A 52 -12.13 22.45 -35.06
N GLN A 53 -12.97 22.23 -36.07
CA GLN A 53 -14.40 22.08 -35.84
C GLN A 53 -14.69 20.62 -35.51
N GLN A 54 -15.34 20.39 -34.37
CA GLN A 54 -15.84 19.07 -33.99
C GLN A 54 -17.00 18.69 -34.94
N GLN A 55 -16.89 17.53 -35.61
CA GLN A 55 -18.05 16.87 -36.22
C GLN A 55 -18.30 15.55 -35.51
N ASN A 56 -19.56 15.35 -35.08
CA ASN A 56 -20.02 14.14 -34.42
C ASN A 56 -20.00 12.95 -35.39
N TYR A 57 -19.42 11.84 -34.96
CA TYR A 57 -19.68 10.54 -35.60
C TYR A 57 -21.06 10.04 -35.18
N GLN A 58 -21.99 9.92 -36.13
CA GLN A 58 -23.24 9.18 -35.93
C GLN A 58 -22.98 7.67 -36.06
N ASN A 59 -23.62 6.88 -35.18
CA ASN A 59 -23.59 5.42 -35.23
C ASN A 59 -24.29 4.88 -36.50
N TYR A 60 -23.65 3.91 -37.16
CA TYR A 60 -24.32 3.00 -38.10
C TYR A 60 -24.54 1.62 -37.43
N PRO A 61 -25.69 0.96 -37.67
CA PRO A 61 -25.98 -0.37 -37.13
C PRO A 61 -25.27 -1.50 -37.93
N PRO A 62 -25.05 -2.68 -37.33
CA PRO A 62 -24.38 -3.80 -37.98
C PRO A 62 -25.28 -4.54 -39.01
N PRO A 63 -24.69 -5.21 -40.02
CA PRO A 63 -25.43 -5.94 -41.07
C PRO A 63 -26.00 -7.29 -40.59
N PRO A 64 -27.03 -7.84 -41.28
CA PRO A 64 -27.71 -9.07 -40.89
C PRO A 64 -26.94 -10.36 -41.24
N VAL A 65 -27.14 -11.40 -40.44
CA VAL A 65 -26.57 -12.75 -40.62
C VAL A 65 -27.51 -13.63 -41.44
N GLN A 66 -26.96 -14.41 -42.39
CA GLN A 66 -27.68 -15.49 -43.08
C GLN A 66 -27.28 -16.88 -42.55
N PRO A 67 -28.16 -17.90 -42.61
CA PRO A 67 -27.97 -19.15 -41.88
C PRO A 67 -27.19 -20.22 -42.66
N GLN A 68 -26.45 -21.08 -41.93
CA GLN A 68 -25.88 -22.33 -42.46
C GLN A 68 -26.64 -23.56 -41.94
N VAL A 69 -26.59 -24.64 -42.73
CA VAL A 69 -27.44 -25.84 -42.64
C VAL A 69 -26.83 -26.91 -41.71
N GLU A 70 -27.71 -27.70 -41.08
CA GLU A 70 -27.39 -28.80 -40.15
C GLU A 70 -26.73 -30.03 -40.80
N LEU A 71 -26.01 -30.81 -39.98
CA LEU A 71 -25.85 -32.26 -40.14
C LEU A 71 -26.02 -32.96 -38.78
N GLN A 72 -26.66 -34.13 -38.78
CA GLN A 72 -27.32 -34.74 -37.61
C GLN A 72 -26.45 -35.76 -36.84
N GLY A 73 -26.78 -35.99 -35.54
CA GLY A 73 -26.26 -37.12 -34.76
C GLY A 73 -26.62 -37.09 -33.26
N SER A 74 -27.77 -37.66 -32.88
CA SER A 74 -28.32 -37.80 -31.51
C SER A 74 -28.50 -39.30 -31.17
N PRO A 75 -29.10 -39.73 -30.02
CA PRO A 75 -29.56 -39.06 -28.78
C PRO A 75 -28.74 -39.53 -27.55
N VAL A 76 -29.08 -39.47 -26.25
CA VAL A 76 -30.30 -39.27 -25.41
C VAL A 76 -29.82 -38.63 -24.05
N ALA A 77 -30.59 -38.14 -23.06
CA ALA A 77 -32.02 -38.10 -22.73
C ALA A 77 -32.37 -36.88 -21.82
N SER A 78 -33.60 -36.86 -21.27
CA SER A 78 -34.21 -35.84 -20.38
C SER A 78 -35.14 -36.58 -19.36
N PRO A 79 -36.13 -35.98 -18.62
CA PRO A 79 -36.54 -34.58 -18.35
C PRO A 79 -36.80 -34.38 -16.81
N PRO A 80 -37.78 -33.60 -16.25
CA PRO A 80 -38.59 -32.42 -16.70
C PRO A 80 -38.52 -31.22 -15.69
N GLN A 81 -39.32 -30.15 -15.71
CA GLN A 81 -39.84 -29.14 -16.66
C GLN A 81 -40.91 -28.28 -15.91
N GLN A 82 -41.32 -27.11 -16.45
CA GLN A 82 -42.45 -26.20 -16.06
C GLN A 82 -42.17 -25.07 -15.04
N VAL A 83 -42.74 -23.85 -15.12
CA VAL A 83 -43.54 -23.12 -16.17
C VAL A 83 -43.34 -21.59 -15.98
N GLN A 84 -43.55 -20.77 -17.01
CA GLN A 84 -43.40 -19.30 -17.00
C GLN A 84 -44.70 -18.60 -17.45
N TYR A 85 -45.03 -17.44 -16.85
CA TYR A 85 -46.03 -16.49 -17.36
C TYR A 85 -45.51 -15.04 -17.29
N HIS A 86 -46.07 -14.18 -18.15
CA HIS A 86 -45.78 -12.75 -18.28
C HIS A 86 -47.09 -11.98 -18.43
N GLN A 87 -47.18 -10.78 -17.85
CA GLN A 87 -48.04 -9.71 -18.38
C GLN A 87 -47.55 -8.32 -17.94
N GLN A 88 -47.68 -7.35 -18.84
CA GLN A 88 -47.33 -5.93 -18.67
C GLN A 88 -48.61 -5.09 -18.52
N GLN A 89 -48.55 -3.94 -17.83
CA GLN A 89 -49.31 -2.72 -18.16
C GLN A 89 -48.53 -1.45 -17.76
N GLN A 90 -48.92 -0.29 -18.30
CA GLN A 90 -48.13 0.95 -18.39
C GLN A 90 -48.89 2.21 -17.90
N TYR A 91 -48.17 3.10 -17.20
CA TYR A 91 -48.34 4.59 -17.15
C TYR A 91 -49.66 5.16 -16.53
N PRO A 92 -49.76 6.49 -16.20
CA PRO A 92 -48.86 7.63 -16.51
C PRO A 92 -48.47 8.58 -15.35
N TYR A 93 -47.71 9.62 -15.70
CA TYR A 93 -47.20 10.73 -14.87
C TYR A 93 -48.22 11.88 -14.69
N GLN A 94 -48.19 12.57 -13.54
CA GLN A 94 -48.55 14.00 -13.43
C GLN A 94 -47.93 14.66 -12.19
N SER A 95 -47.88 16.00 -12.17
CA SER A 95 -46.95 16.79 -11.35
C SER A 95 -47.60 17.94 -10.56
N GLN A 96 -46.90 18.37 -9.49
CA GLN A 96 -47.10 19.58 -8.66
C GLN A 96 -48.23 19.55 -7.61
N GLN A 97 -47.84 19.69 -6.32
CA GLN A 97 -48.27 20.78 -5.44
C GLN A 97 -47.42 20.84 -4.14
N SER A 98 -47.44 22.00 -3.47
CA SER A 98 -46.54 22.39 -2.37
C SER A 98 -46.82 21.66 -1.04
N PRO A 99 -45.83 21.53 -0.13
CA PRO A 99 -46.02 20.84 1.14
C PRO A 99 -46.79 21.69 2.17
N GLN A 100 -47.90 21.15 2.69
CA GLN A 100 -48.53 21.66 3.90
C GLN A 100 -47.70 21.28 5.15
N GLN A 101 -47.79 22.11 6.18
CA GLN A 101 -47.03 21.97 7.42
C GLN A 101 -47.69 21.00 8.42
N LEU A 102 -46.88 20.61 9.42
CA LEU A 102 -47.20 20.02 10.74
C LEU A 102 -47.10 18.48 10.86
N PRO A 103 -46.77 17.94 12.07
CA PRO A 103 -46.29 18.62 13.28
C PRO A 103 -44.87 18.22 13.72
N VAL A 104 -44.25 19.09 14.52
CA VAL A 104 -43.01 18.83 15.26
C VAL A 104 -43.23 17.70 16.28
N SER A 105 -42.31 16.74 16.37
CA SER A 105 -42.25 15.81 17.51
C SER A 105 -40.84 15.33 17.79
N GLY A 106 -40.32 15.72 18.96
CA GLY A 106 -39.29 15.00 19.71
C GLY A 106 -37.92 14.84 19.03
N SER A 107 -37.06 15.86 19.12
CA SER A 107 -35.61 15.62 19.04
C SER A 107 -35.21 14.68 20.18
N ALA A 108 -34.93 13.41 19.86
CA ALA A 108 -34.31 12.49 20.80
C ALA A 108 -32.93 13.04 21.18
N ARG A 109 -32.81 13.60 22.39
CA ARG A 109 -31.53 14.00 22.97
C ARG A 109 -30.59 12.80 22.89
N VAL A 110 -29.49 12.95 22.16
CA VAL A 110 -28.28 12.15 22.39
C VAL A 110 -28.00 12.23 23.90
N PRO A 111 -27.91 11.11 24.63
CA PRO A 111 -27.52 11.16 26.03
C PRO A 111 -26.15 11.85 26.11
N GLN A 112 -26.12 13.02 26.77
CA GLN A 112 -24.86 13.52 27.29
C GLN A 112 -24.39 12.47 28.28
N HIS A 113 -23.44 11.64 27.86
CA HIS A 113 -22.73 10.77 28.78
C HIS A 113 -22.10 11.68 29.82
N VAL A 114 -22.65 11.64 31.04
CA VAL A 114 -21.93 12.05 32.22
C VAL A 114 -20.62 11.30 32.17
N GLU A 115 -19.51 12.03 32.11
CA GLU A 115 -18.18 11.46 32.14
C GLU A 115 -18.05 10.71 33.46
N ALA A 116 -18.17 9.37 33.40
CA ALA A 116 -17.67 8.52 34.46
C ALA A 116 -16.16 8.78 34.49
N SER A 117 -15.72 9.61 35.45
CA SER A 117 -14.34 10.07 35.49
C SER A 117 -13.42 8.87 35.64
N SER A 118 -12.82 8.48 34.52
CA SER A 118 -11.75 7.50 34.48
C SER A 118 -10.45 8.23 34.78
N ASP A 119 -10.38 8.80 35.99
CA ASP A 119 -9.19 9.34 36.65
C ASP A 119 -8.16 8.23 37.01
N LEU A 120 -8.14 7.15 36.22
CA LEU A 120 -6.93 6.44 35.86
C LEU A 120 -6.39 7.05 34.56
N ALA A 121 -6.20 8.37 34.56
CA ALA A 121 -5.21 9.02 33.72
C ALA A 121 -3.89 8.28 33.95
N ALA A 122 -3.45 7.51 32.93
CA ALA A 122 -2.25 6.68 33.02
C ALA A 122 -1.08 7.54 33.49
N SER A 123 -0.67 7.33 34.74
CA SER A 123 0.25 8.24 35.40
C SER A 123 1.60 8.15 34.69
N ASN A 124 2.11 9.27 34.16
CA ASN A 124 3.49 9.37 33.69
C ASN A 124 4.52 9.27 34.86
N ARG A 125 4.07 8.99 36.09
CA ARG A 125 4.93 8.50 37.15
C ARG A 125 5.45 7.13 36.72
N GLY A 126 6.77 7.02 36.53
CA GLY A 126 7.42 5.72 36.41
C GLY A 126 7.06 4.81 37.59
N PRO A 127 7.12 3.49 37.43
CA PRO A 127 6.69 2.56 38.48
C PRO A 127 7.48 2.84 39.77
N SER A 128 6.77 2.90 40.90
CA SER A 128 7.35 3.10 42.24
C SER A 128 8.41 2.03 42.57
N THR A 129 8.25 0.85 41.97
CA THR A 129 9.16 -0.29 42.02
C THR A 129 10.06 -0.25 40.78
N PRO A 130 11.40 -0.19 40.92
CA PRO A 130 12.31 -0.36 39.78
C PRO A 130 12.09 -1.73 39.12
N LEU A 131 12.15 -1.79 37.79
CA LEU A 131 12.08 -3.06 37.08
C LEU A 131 13.31 -3.93 37.41
N PRO A 132 13.18 -5.27 37.31
CA PRO A 132 14.31 -6.18 37.36
C PRO A 132 15.47 -5.71 36.46
N LEU A 133 16.70 -5.91 36.91
CA LEU A 133 17.93 -5.52 36.18
C LEU A 133 18.05 -4.02 35.82
N GLY A 134 17.23 -3.14 36.41
CA GLY A 134 17.24 -1.70 36.09
C GLY A 134 16.66 -1.36 34.71
N ILE A 135 15.92 -2.29 34.11
CA ILE A 135 15.33 -2.16 32.76
C ILE A 135 14.47 -0.90 32.69
N GLN A 136 14.73 -0.03 31.71
CA GLN A 136 13.82 1.07 31.42
C GLN A 136 12.61 0.54 30.63
N PRO A 137 11.36 0.79 31.08
CA PRO A 137 10.19 0.46 30.30
C PRO A 137 10.20 1.18 28.96
N VAL A 138 9.75 0.49 27.90
CA VAL A 138 9.41 1.15 26.63
C VAL A 138 8.29 2.18 26.85
N THR A 139 8.25 3.22 26.01
CA THR A 139 7.40 4.41 26.21
C THR A 139 5.90 4.10 26.20
N GLU A 140 5.48 3.10 25.44
CA GLU A 140 4.11 2.59 25.41
C GLU A 140 4.09 1.11 25.02
N CYS A 141 2.93 0.45 25.13
CA CYS A 141 2.79 -0.97 24.79
C CYS A 141 3.21 -1.22 23.33
N ILE A 142 4.09 -2.21 23.13
CA ILE A 142 4.50 -2.70 21.81
C ILE A 142 3.34 -3.50 21.20
N ASP A 143 2.29 -2.79 20.78
CA ASP A 143 1.06 -3.32 20.18
C ASP A 143 1.24 -3.79 18.73
N MET A 144 2.47 -3.83 18.22
CA MET A 144 2.80 -4.25 16.86
C MET A 144 4.06 -5.11 16.76
N PRO A 145 4.17 -5.95 15.71
CA PRO A 145 5.39 -6.68 15.41
C PRO A 145 6.53 -5.74 15.04
N PHE A 146 7.56 -5.70 15.88
CA PHE A 146 8.82 -5.00 15.58
C PHE A 146 10.01 -5.93 15.72
N THR A 147 11.09 -5.61 14.99
CA THR A 147 12.39 -6.32 15.07
C THR A 147 13.32 -5.71 16.13
N LEU A 148 12.73 -4.88 17.00
CA LEU A 148 13.36 -4.05 18.01
C LEU A 148 14.16 -4.88 19.03
N PRO A 149 15.48 -4.63 19.18
CA PRO A 149 16.26 -5.17 20.28
C PRO A 149 15.78 -4.58 21.61
N THR A 150 15.21 -5.41 22.48
CA THR A 150 14.67 -4.97 23.78
C THR A 150 14.44 -6.14 24.74
N TYR A 151 14.16 -5.81 26.01
CA TYR A 151 13.70 -6.77 27.01
C TYR A 151 12.21 -7.08 26.85
N TRP A 152 11.91 -8.36 26.80
CA TRP A 152 10.57 -8.92 26.91
C TRP A 152 10.46 -9.67 28.24
N PHE A 153 9.25 -9.80 28.76
CA PHE A 153 8.94 -10.63 29.92
C PHE A 153 8.15 -11.86 29.46
N ILE A 154 8.49 -13.03 30.00
CA ILE A 154 7.85 -14.31 29.66
C ILE A 154 7.52 -15.09 30.93
N HIS A 155 6.49 -15.93 30.86
CA HIS A 155 6.28 -17.00 31.83
C HIS A 155 7.14 -18.21 31.42
N SER A 156 7.82 -18.88 32.36
CA SER A 156 8.80 -19.94 32.03
C SER A 156 8.17 -21.11 31.26
N SER A 157 6.91 -21.45 31.55
CA SER A 157 6.18 -22.51 30.84
C SER A 157 5.66 -22.10 29.46
N TYR A 158 5.63 -20.79 29.15
CA TYR A 158 5.02 -20.24 27.93
C TYR A 158 5.93 -19.19 27.28
N PRO A 159 7.15 -19.57 26.82
CA PRO A 159 8.16 -18.62 26.34
C PRO A 159 7.76 -17.86 25.07
N ASP A 160 6.85 -18.41 24.25
CA ASP A 160 6.31 -17.72 23.07
C ASP A 160 5.26 -16.64 23.41
N PHE A 161 4.74 -16.61 24.65
CA PHE A 161 3.86 -15.54 25.11
C PHE A 161 4.67 -14.36 25.64
N VAL A 162 5.09 -13.49 24.73
CA VAL A 162 5.95 -12.34 25.05
C VAL A 162 5.17 -11.10 25.51
N ILE A 163 5.66 -10.49 26.58
CA ILE A 163 5.09 -9.30 27.24
C ILE A 163 6.11 -8.16 27.14
N CYS A 164 5.71 -6.98 26.65
CA CYS A 164 6.65 -5.84 26.61
C CYS A 164 6.87 -5.22 28.00
N SER A 165 8.03 -4.59 28.20
CA SER A 165 8.41 -4.00 29.50
C SER A 165 7.43 -2.94 30.02
N ARG A 166 6.69 -2.24 29.14
CA ARG A 166 5.60 -1.32 29.54
C ARG A 166 4.43 -2.07 30.18
N CYS A 167 3.90 -3.11 29.54
CA CYS A 167 2.80 -3.90 30.11
C CYS A 167 3.20 -4.58 31.42
N TYR A 168 4.45 -5.06 31.52
CA TYR A 168 4.96 -5.58 32.79
C TYR A 168 4.97 -4.50 33.88
N ALA A 169 5.52 -3.31 33.57
CA ALA A 169 5.59 -2.18 34.48
C ALA A 169 4.21 -1.61 34.91
N ASP A 170 3.21 -1.65 34.03
CA ASP A 170 1.86 -1.12 34.31
C ASP A 170 0.99 -2.10 35.08
N HIS A 171 1.09 -3.40 34.79
CA HIS A 171 0.08 -4.38 35.18
C HIS A 171 0.62 -5.54 36.03
N ILE A 172 1.90 -5.87 35.93
CA ILE A 172 2.47 -7.10 36.51
C ILE A 172 3.39 -6.83 37.69
N ILE A 173 4.25 -5.81 37.64
CA ILE A 173 5.32 -5.59 38.64
C ILE A 173 4.81 -5.43 40.09
N ASN A 174 3.61 -4.89 40.27
CA ASN A 174 2.96 -4.69 41.56
C ASN A 174 1.88 -5.75 41.87
N SER A 175 1.81 -6.83 41.08
CA SER A 175 0.85 -7.93 41.30
C SER A 175 1.48 -9.08 42.12
N PRO A 176 0.65 -9.94 42.75
CA PRO A 176 1.13 -11.16 43.42
C PRO A 176 1.87 -12.13 42.48
N PHE A 177 1.67 -12.00 41.16
CA PHE A 177 2.25 -12.89 40.15
C PHE A 177 3.55 -12.36 39.55
N ARG A 178 4.08 -11.21 40.00
CA ARG A 178 5.24 -10.55 39.37
C ARG A 178 6.46 -11.47 39.19
N ASP A 179 6.64 -12.42 40.11
CA ASP A 179 7.79 -13.29 40.24
C ASP A 179 7.66 -14.58 39.40
N THR A 180 6.50 -14.82 38.75
CA THR A 180 6.34 -15.91 37.75
C THR A 180 6.80 -15.51 36.34
N PHE A 181 7.16 -14.23 36.16
CA PHE A 181 7.60 -13.66 34.88
C PHE A 181 9.06 -13.24 34.94
N THR A 182 9.86 -13.67 33.96
CA THR A 182 11.29 -13.38 33.89
C THR A 182 11.63 -12.49 32.69
N PRO A 183 12.57 -11.55 32.82
CA PRO A 183 13.04 -10.74 31.70
C PRO A 183 13.99 -11.54 30.80
N VAL A 184 13.81 -11.41 29.49
CA VAL A 184 14.65 -12.00 28.44
C VAL A 184 14.99 -10.93 27.41
N TRP A 185 16.29 -10.79 27.11
CA TRP A 185 16.75 -9.92 26.02
C TRP A 185 16.61 -10.62 24.67
N HIS A 186 16.05 -9.93 23.69
CA HIS A 186 15.99 -10.42 22.32
C HIS A 186 16.63 -9.41 21.35
N ASP A 187 17.63 -9.87 20.61
CA ASP A 187 18.29 -9.17 19.49
C ASP A 187 18.61 -10.18 18.38
N ASP A 188 17.56 -10.76 17.80
CA ASP A 188 17.64 -11.77 16.74
C ASP A 188 16.89 -11.36 15.46
N ARG A 189 16.47 -10.09 15.39
CA ARG A 189 15.63 -9.49 14.35
C ARG A 189 14.29 -10.23 14.10
N LEU A 190 13.86 -11.14 14.97
CA LEU A 190 12.53 -11.75 14.86
C LEU A 190 11.46 -10.79 15.38
N GLU A 191 10.41 -10.62 14.58
CA GLU A 191 9.31 -9.72 14.87
C GLU A 191 8.49 -10.18 16.08
N ARG A 192 8.39 -9.34 17.12
CA ARG A 192 7.63 -9.60 18.35
C ARG A 192 6.63 -8.49 18.64
N GLN A 193 5.51 -8.88 19.25
CA GLN A 193 4.37 -8.04 19.61
C GLN A 193 3.92 -8.44 21.03
N CYS A 194 3.54 -7.47 21.85
CA CYS A 194 3.07 -7.73 23.21
C CYS A 194 1.70 -8.42 23.19
N LEU A 195 1.64 -9.71 23.54
CA LEU A 195 0.37 -10.45 23.59
C LEU A 195 -0.45 -10.15 24.86
N PHE A 196 0.17 -9.59 25.89
CA PHE A 196 -0.53 -9.04 27.06
C PHE A 196 -1.29 -7.75 26.74
N GLY A 197 -0.90 -7.02 25.69
CA GLY A 197 -1.49 -5.72 25.35
C GLY A 197 -2.90 -5.78 24.77
N THR A 198 -3.44 -6.98 24.52
CA THR A 198 -4.75 -7.19 23.88
C THR A 198 -5.90 -6.87 24.85
N PRO A 199 -7.06 -6.37 24.36
CA PRO A 199 -8.20 -6.05 25.22
C PRO A 199 -8.64 -7.23 26.09
N ARG A 200 -8.70 -8.45 25.53
CA ARG A 200 -9.04 -9.64 26.33
C ARG A 200 -8.13 -9.87 27.53
N VAL A 201 -6.82 -9.65 27.39
CA VAL A 201 -5.91 -9.80 28.53
C VAL A 201 -6.13 -8.68 29.52
N LYS A 202 -6.05 -7.43 29.05
CA LYS A 202 -6.10 -6.23 29.91
C LYS A 202 -7.43 -6.03 30.64
N ASP A 203 -8.53 -6.27 29.94
CA ASP A 203 -9.87 -5.84 30.34
C ASP A 203 -10.71 -7.02 30.89
N TYR A 204 -10.24 -8.27 30.72
CA TYR A 204 -10.96 -9.48 31.17
C TYR A 204 -10.08 -10.50 31.92
N LEU A 205 -9.09 -11.13 31.27
CA LEU A 205 -8.33 -12.25 31.86
C LEU A 205 -7.46 -11.80 33.06
N TRP A 206 -6.76 -10.67 32.95
CA TRP A 206 -5.88 -10.19 34.00
C TRP A 206 -6.65 -9.66 35.23
N PRO A 207 -7.69 -8.81 35.11
CA PRO A 207 -8.53 -8.43 36.25
C PRO A 207 -9.18 -9.63 36.95
N ALA A 208 -9.61 -10.64 36.19
CA ALA A 208 -10.15 -11.88 36.75
C ALA A 208 -9.09 -12.66 37.53
N ALA A 209 -7.87 -12.81 37.00
CA ALA A 209 -6.76 -13.49 37.67
C ALA A 209 -6.32 -12.81 38.97
N LEU A 210 -6.30 -11.47 39.00
CA LEU A 210 -6.03 -10.71 40.22
C LEU A 210 -7.13 -10.89 41.27
N SER A 211 -8.38 -11.02 40.84
CA SER A 211 -9.55 -11.17 41.71
C SER A 211 -9.70 -12.60 42.26
N SER A 212 -9.33 -13.62 41.49
CA SER A 212 -9.36 -15.03 41.89
C SER A 212 -8.08 -15.52 42.56
N MET A 213 -7.00 -14.74 42.51
CA MET A 213 -5.63 -15.17 42.87
C MET A 213 -5.15 -16.42 42.11
N SER A 214 -5.67 -16.67 40.89
CA SER A 214 -5.24 -17.77 40.01
C SER A 214 -4.92 -17.27 38.60
N LEU A 215 -3.83 -17.79 38.01
CA LEU A 215 -3.44 -17.55 36.62
C LEU A 215 -4.04 -18.56 35.62
N ASP A 216 -4.83 -19.56 36.02
CA ASP A 216 -5.13 -20.74 35.17
C ASP A 216 -5.77 -20.39 33.82
N ASN A 217 -6.74 -19.47 33.83
CA ASN A 217 -7.37 -18.95 32.60
C ASN A 217 -6.39 -18.13 31.74
N MET A 218 -5.44 -17.45 32.37
CA MET A 218 -4.40 -16.69 31.67
C MET A 218 -3.36 -17.65 31.07
N MET A 219 -2.90 -18.67 31.80
CA MET A 219 -1.99 -19.70 31.33
C MET A 219 -2.57 -20.49 30.15
N SER A 220 -3.85 -20.87 30.23
CA SER A 220 -4.59 -21.49 29.11
C SER A 220 -4.62 -20.60 27.87
N PHE A 221 -4.68 -19.27 28.04
CA PHE A 221 -4.58 -18.32 26.94
C PHE A 221 -3.14 -18.13 26.45
N MET A 222 -2.15 -18.17 27.34
CA MET A 222 -0.72 -18.08 27.00
C MET A 222 -0.23 -19.25 26.15
N ASP A 223 -0.75 -20.45 26.39
CA ASP A 223 -0.48 -21.65 25.59
C ASP A 223 -1.08 -21.53 24.18
N MET A 224 -2.38 -21.26 24.12
CA MET A 224 -3.15 -21.26 22.89
C MET A 224 -2.85 -20.06 21.97
N ARG A 225 -2.66 -18.86 22.52
CA ARG A 225 -2.64 -17.63 21.72
C ARG A 225 -1.45 -17.52 20.75
N PRO A 226 -0.19 -17.84 21.12
CA PRO A 226 0.95 -17.77 20.19
C PRO A 226 0.80 -18.73 19.00
N ALA A 227 0.24 -19.91 19.23
CA ALA A 227 0.03 -20.94 18.20
C ALA A 227 -0.95 -20.50 17.09
N LEU A 228 -1.86 -19.56 17.37
CA LEU A 228 -2.77 -18.99 16.36
C LEU A 228 -2.06 -18.04 15.36
N GLY A 229 -0.82 -17.65 15.60
CA GLY A 229 -0.10 -16.70 14.76
C GLY A 229 -0.69 -15.29 14.81
N ARG A 230 -0.74 -14.62 13.66
CA ARG A 230 -1.20 -13.22 13.53
C ARG A 230 -2.42 -13.12 12.63
N CYS A 231 -3.11 -11.98 12.70
CA CYS A 231 -4.08 -11.59 11.69
C CYS A 231 -3.41 -11.56 10.30
N PRO A 232 -4.03 -12.12 9.24
CA PRO A 232 -3.55 -11.99 7.86
C PRO A 232 -3.76 -10.56 7.29
N GLU A 233 -4.41 -9.68 8.06
CA GLU A 233 -4.78 -8.32 7.66
C GLU A 233 -5.64 -8.34 6.38
N GLU A 234 -5.15 -7.74 5.29
CA GLU A 234 -5.81 -7.70 3.98
C GLU A 234 -5.42 -8.85 3.05
N GLN A 235 -4.52 -9.74 3.47
CA GLN A 235 -4.17 -10.90 2.67
C GLN A 235 -5.39 -11.83 2.60
N SER A 236 -5.90 -12.03 1.38
CA SER A 236 -6.94 -13.03 1.14
C SER A 236 -6.31 -14.42 1.25
N VAL A 237 -6.64 -15.16 2.30
CA VAL A 237 -6.01 -16.45 2.62
C VAL A 237 -7.03 -17.57 2.75
N GLU A 238 -6.71 -18.70 2.12
CA GLU A 238 -7.48 -19.94 2.22
C GLU A 238 -7.08 -20.77 3.45
N GLY A 239 -7.89 -21.78 3.79
CA GLY A 239 -7.59 -22.77 4.83
C GLY A 239 -7.58 -22.25 6.29
N HIS A 240 -7.72 -20.94 6.50
CA HIS A 240 -7.77 -20.34 7.83
C HIS A 240 -9.13 -20.57 8.50
N GLU A 241 -9.14 -20.55 9.85
CA GLU A 241 -10.37 -20.59 10.63
C GLU A 241 -10.94 -19.17 10.78
N TRP A 242 -12.17 -19.00 10.29
CA TRP A 242 -12.86 -17.72 10.19
C TRP A 242 -14.17 -17.75 10.99
N TYR A 243 -14.46 -16.62 11.63
CA TYR A 243 -15.63 -16.38 12.46
C TYR A 243 -16.55 -15.39 11.74
N TYR A 244 -17.81 -15.80 11.60
CA TYR A 244 -18.85 -15.02 10.95
C TYR A 244 -20.11 -14.99 11.82
N PRO A 245 -20.86 -13.89 11.86
CA PRO A 245 -22.19 -13.92 12.42
C PRO A 245 -23.19 -14.58 11.44
N PRO A 246 -24.01 -15.57 11.87
CA PRO A 246 -24.91 -16.30 10.97
C PRO A 246 -25.97 -15.44 10.27
N ASP A 247 -26.38 -14.33 10.87
CA ASP A 247 -27.31 -13.35 10.30
C ASP A 247 -26.68 -12.47 9.21
N ARG A 248 -25.35 -12.54 9.07
CA ARG A 248 -24.50 -11.46 8.53
C ARG A 248 -23.15 -12.00 7.96
N PRO A 249 -23.18 -12.96 7.02
CA PRO A 249 -22.02 -13.79 6.65
C PRO A 249 -20.89 -13.07 5.88
N GLU A 250 -21.05 -11.80 5.53
CA GLU A 250 -20.05 -11.02 4.81
C GLU A 250 -19.00 -10.37 5.74
N MET A 251 -19.17 -10.47 7.07
CA MET A 251 -18.15 -10.07 8.05
C MET A 251 -17.22 -11.24 8.39
N ALA A 252 -15.97 -11.18 7.94
CA ALA A 252 -14.94 -12.20 8.17
C ALA A 252 -13.94 -11.78 9.27
N ILE A 253 -13.99 -12.43 10.43
CA ILE A 253 -13.02 -12.23 11.52
C ILE A 253 -12.10 -13.45 11.64
N CYS A 254 -10.79 -13.27 11.47
CA CYS A 254 -9.84 -14.36 11.65
C CYS A 254 -9.76 -14.79 13.14
N LYS A 255 -9.47 -16.07 13.39
CA LYS A 255 -9.36 -16.62 14.75
C LYS A 255 -8.50 -15.80 15.74
N PRO A 256 -7.29 -15.30 15.39
CA PRO A 256 -6.53 -14.41 16.27
C PRO A 256 -7.31 -13.17 16.70
N CYS A 257 -8.00 -12.49 15.77
CA CYS A 257 -8.78 -11.29 16.08
C CYS A 257 -10.05 -11.61 16.87
N TYR A 258 -10.72 -12.73 16.58
CA TYR A 258 -11.87 -13.18 17.36
C TYR A 258 -11.48 -13.42 18.82
N GLU A 259 -10.40 -14.18 19.05
CA GLU A 259 -9.90 -14.52 20.38
C GLU A 259 -9.40 -13.28 21.15
N ASP A 260 -8.73 -12.33 20.50
CA ASP A 260 -8.17 -11.13 21.18
C ASP A 260 -9.21 -10.04 21.45
N TYR A 261 -10.18 -9.83 20.56
CA TYR A 261 -11.04 -8.63 20.55
C TYR A 261 -12.53 -8.92 20.73
N PHE A 262 -13.07 -10.04 20.23
CA PHE A 262 -14.52 -10.28 20.21
C PHE A 262 -14.99 -11.25 21.30
N ARG A 263 -14.26 -12.35 21.54
CA ARG A 263 -14.71 -13.48 22.37
C ARG A 263 -15.12 -13.13 23.80
N HIS A 264 -14.51 -12.10 24.39
CA HIS A 264 -14.78 -11.66 25.77
C HIS A 264 -15.87 -10.56 25.86
N THR A 265 -16.40 -10.11 24.72
CA THR A 265 -17.43 -9.07 24.63
C THR A 265 -18.83 -9.69 24.53
N SER A 266 -19.89 -8.89 24.70
CA SER A 266 -21.27 -9.37 24.49
C SER A 266 -21.54 -9.87 23.06
N PHE A 267 -20.70 -9.49 22.09
CA PHE A 267 -20.79 -9.92 20.71
C PHE A 267 -20.12 -11.28 20.45
N GLY A 268 -19.31 -11.81 21.37
CA GLY A 268 -18.55 -13.05 21.15
C GLY A 268 -19.44 -14.23 20.74
N ASN A 269 -20.61 -14.36 21.37
CA ASN A 269 -21.61 -15.41 21.12
C ASN A 269 -22.47 -15.16 19.86
N ARG A 270 -22.27 -14.05 19.12
CA ARG A 270 -22.92 -13.80 17.83
C ARG A 270 -22.19 -14.46 16.67
N PHE A 271 -20.92 -14.83 16.86
CA PHE A 271 -20.11 -15.45 15.81
C PHE A 271 -20.13 -16.98 15.92
N SER A 272 -20.08 -17.63 14.75
CA SER A 272 -19.88 -19.05 14.58
C SER A 272 -18.69 -19.30 13.66
N THR A 273 -17.97 -20.40 13.87
CA THR A 273 -16.93 -20.84 12.93
C THR A 273 -17.57 -21.30 11.63
N HIS A 274 -17.08 -20.79 10.50
CA HIS A 274 -17.38 -21.33 9.18
C HIS A 274 -16.09 -21.45 8.37
N ARG A 275 -15.98 -22.46 7.51
CA ARG A 275 -14.91 -22.55 6.52
C ARG A 275 -15.45 -21.98 5.20
N PRO A 276 -15.07 -20.77 4.79
CA PRO A 276 -15.54 -20.19 3.53
C PRO A 276 -15.14 -21.07 2.35
N GLN A 277 -15.96 -21.06 1.30
CA GLN A 277 -15.59 -21.62 0.00
C GLN A 277 -14.68 -20.63 -0.74
N GLY A 278 -13.41 -20.55 -0.33
CA GLY A 278 -12.38 -19.71 -0.94
C GLY A 278 -11.64 -18.81 0.06
N ALA A 279 -10.85 -17.90 -0.48
CA ALA A 279 -10.00 -16.99 0.30
C ALA A 279 -10.79 -15.83 0.93
N ALA A 280 -10.43 -15.43 2.15
CA ALA A 280 -11.02 -14.28 2.85
C ALA A 280 -9.93 -13.42 3.51
N SER A 281 -10.26 -12.16 3.81
CA SER A 281 -9.40 -11.21 4.54
C SER A 281 -10.07 -10.79 5.85
N CYS A 282 -9.34 -10.19 6.80
CA CYS A 282 -9.90 -9.91 8.13
C CYS A 282 -10.40 -8.47 8.30
N ASP A 283 -11.72 -8.31 8.42
CA ASP A 283 -12.37 -6.99 8.55
C ASP A 283 -12.06 -6.26 9.86
N HIS A 284 -11.51 -6.95 10.87
CA HIS A 284 -10.93 -6.28 12.04
C HIS A 284 -9.74 -5.37 11.68
N ASN A 285 -9.21 -5.42 10.45
CA ASN A 285 -8.24 -4.44 9.96
C ASN A 285 -8.85 -3.04 9.71
N LEU A 286 -10.17 -2.94 9.53
CA LEU A 286 -10.85 -1.66 9.34
C LEU A 286 -10.89 -0.88 10.67
N TRP A 287 -10.46 0.39 10.64
CA TRP A 287 -10.33 1.20 11.85
C TRP A 287 -11.68 1.51 12.50
N TYR A 288 -12.71 1.73 11.67
CA TYR A 288 -14.10 1.83 12.11
C TYR A 288 -14.49 0.67 13.05
N ILE A 289 -14.18 -0.58 12.68
CA ILE A 289 -14.58 -1.78 13.44
C ILE A 289 -13.94 -1.84 14.82
N ARG A 290 -12.66 -1.45 14.94
CA ARG A 290 -11.98 -1.41 16.24
C ARG A 290 -12.60 -0.34 17.17
N ARG A 291 -12.93 0.84 16.63
CA ARG A 291 -13.61 1.93 17.35
C ARG A 291 -15.01 1.49 17.80
N MET A 292 -15.80 0.93 16.89
CA MET A 292 -17.21 0.61 17.12
C MET A 292 -17.43 -0.62 17.99
N LEU A 293 -16.53 -1.61 17.94
CA LEU A 293 -16.56 -2.73 18.87
C LEU A 293 -16.46 -2.24 20.33
N LYS A 294 -15.55 -1.29 20.59
CA LYS A 294 -15.40 -0.66 21.92
C LYS A 294 -16.61 0.20 22.31
N LEU A 295 -17.26 0.85 21.34
CA LEU A 295 -18.42 1.72 21.59
C LEU A 295 -19.71 0.92 21.87
N TYR A 296 -19.99 -0.11 21.08
CA TYR A 296 -21.31 -0.77 21.08
C TYR A 296 -21.37 -2.07 21.87
N SER A 297 -20.27 -2.80 22.05
CA SER A 297 -20.32 -4.06 22.81
C SER A 297 -20.60 -3.91 24.32
N PRO A 298 -20.20 -2.84 25.04
CA PRO A 298 -20.56 -2.70 26.46
C PRO A 298 -22.08 -2.61 26.69
N ASN A 299 -22.82 -2.08 25.71
CA ASN A 299 -24.28 -1.92 25.74
C ASN A 299 -25.00 -2.98 24.88
N ASN A 300 -24.29 -3.99 24.40
CA ASN A 300 -24.79 -5.05 23.51
C ASN A 300 -25.56 -4.56 22.25
N ASN A 301 -25.20 -3.39 21.70
CA ASN A 301 -25.90 -2.79 20.56
C ASN A 301 -25.41 -3.38 19.22
N TRP A 302 -25.77 -4.64 18.98
CA TRP A 302 -25.38 -5.40 17.78
C TRP A 302 -25.88 -4.75 16.47
N THR A 303 -27.09 -4.20 16.48
CA THR A 303 -27.71 -3.60 15.30
C THR A 303 -26.95 -2.35 14.83
N ALA A 304 -26.58 -1.43 15.73
CA ALA A 304 -25.80 -0.25 15.34
C ALA A 304 -24.41 -0.65 14.82
N PHE A 305 -23.72 -1.55 15.53
CA PHE A 305 -22.41 -2.07 15.12
C PHE A 305 -22.43 -2.69 13.71
N THR A 306 -23.41 -3.57 13.43
CA THR A 306 -23.52 -4.21 12.12
C THR A 306 -23.95 -3.24 11.02
N THR A 307 -24.96 -2.39 11.25
CA THR A 307 -25.40 -1.39 10.25
C THR A 307 -24.24 -0.51 9.76
N GLY A 308 -23.44 0.00 10.70
CA GLY A 308 -22.24 0.78 10.36
C GLY A 308 -21.16 -0.04 9.67
N PHE A 309 -20.92 -1.29 10.13
CA PHE A 309 -19.97 -2.22 9.50
C PHE A 309 -20.23 -2.34 7.99
N TYR A 310 -21.49 -2.62 7.62
CA TYR A 310 -21.87 -2.83 6.23
C TYR A 310 -21.73 -1.58 5.38
N LYS A 311 -22.15 -0.43 5.90
CA LYS A 311 -21.95 0.84 5.21
C LYS A 311 -20.46 1.11 5.00
N ARG A 312 -19.59 0.82 5.97
CA ARG A 312 -18.13 0.99 5.82
C ARG A 312 -17.50 0.00 4.84
N LEU A 313 -17.96 -1.26 4.79
CA LEU A 313 -17.45 -2.28 3.87
C LEU A 313 -17.74 -1.93 2.40
N GLN A 314 -18.89 -1.30 2.13
CA GLN A 314 -19.27 -0.79 0.80
C GLN A 314 -18.47 0.44 0.34
N LEU A 315 -17.65 1.06 1.19
CA LEU A 315 -16.88 2.26 0.81
C LEU A 315 -15.55 1.92 0.15
N PRO A 316 -15.23 2.52 -1.02
CA PRO A 316 -13.96 2.28 -1.68
C PRO A 316 -12.76 2.74 -0.83
N PRO A 317 -11.62 2.04 -0.89
CA PRO A 317 -10.43 2.34 -0.08
C PRO A 317 -9.92 3.77 -0.34
N CYS A 318 -9.32 4.40 0.67
CA CYS A 318 -8.85 5.78 0.58
C CYS A 318 -7.83 5.99 -0.56
N PRO A 319 -7.98 7.03 -1.42
CA PRO A 319 -7.01 7.34 -2.49
C PRO A 319 -5.67 7.89 -1.94
N LYS A 320 -5.58 8.14 -0.63
CA LYS A 320 -4.45 8.76 0.05
C LYS A 320 -4.14 10.13 -0.59
N ALA A 321 -2.86 10.45 -0.76
CA ALA A 321 -2.38 11.69 -1.35
C ALA A 321 -2.48 11.72 -2.90
N GLN A 322 -3.02 10.69 -3.56
CA GLN A 322 -3.27 10.74 -5.00
C GLN A 322 -4.47 11.67 -5.28
N PRO A 323 -4.34 12.65 -6.20
CA PRO A 323 -5.48 13.37 -6.74
C PRO A 323 -6.39 12.41 -7.52
N ILE A 324 -7.71 12.55 -7.34
CA ILE A 324 -8.74 11.87 -8.12
C ILE A 324 -9.85 12.87 -8.49
N ALA A 325 -10.66 12.55 -9.50
CA ALA A 325 -11.78 13.39 -9.89
C ALA A 325 -12.82 13.52 -8.77
N GLY A 326 -13.25 14.76 -8.52
CA GLY A 326 -14.11 15.15 -7.40
C GLY A 326 -15.40 14.31 -7.26
N PRO A 327 -16.18 14.08 -8.33
CA PRO A 327 -17.44 13.34 -8.26
C PRO A 327 -17.32 11.85 -7.98
N GLU A 328 -16.13 11.25 -8.09
CA GLU A 328 -15.94 9.81 -7.84
C GLU A 328 -16.23 9.42 -6.38
N ARG A 329 -16.22 10.40 -5.44
CA ARG A 329 -16.34 10.16 -4.01
C ARG A 329 -17.05 11.27 -3.27
N THR A 330 -17.66 10.92 -2.13
CA THR A 330 -18.06 11.89 -1.12
C THR A 330 -16.83 12.38 -0.36
N TRP A 331 -16.70 13.71 -0.24
CA TRP A 331 -15.63 14.38 0.50
C TRP A 331 -16.17 15.07 1.75
N PHE A 332 -15.34 15.15 2.79
CA PHE A 332 -15.66 15.81 4.05
C PHE A 332 -14.59 16.85 4.34
N MET A 333 -14.97 18.12 4.33
CA MET A 333 -14.08 19.24 4.63
C MET A 333 -14.33 19.74 6.04
N SER A 334 -13.29 20.17 6.75
CA SER A 334 -13.46 20.69 8.10
C SER A 334 -14.19 22.04 8.11
N SER A 335 -15.07 22.21 9.10
CA SER A 335 -15.62 23.51 9.50
C SER A 335 -14.71 24.27 10.47
N ARG A 336 -13.66 23.61 11.00
CA ARG A 336 -12.64 24.20 11.89
C ARG A 336 -11.40 24.62 11.09
N SER A 337 -10.54 25.42 11.71
CA SER A 337 -9.22 25.72 11.14
C SER A 337 -8.29 24.50 11.26
N PRO A 338 -7.51 24.15 10.21
CA PRO A 338 -7.50 24.75 8.88
C PRO A 338 -8.69 24.26 8.01
N SER A 339 -9.47 25.19 7.46
CA SER A 339 -10.75 24.90 6.78
C SER A 339 -10.61 24.24 5.40
N ASN A 340 -9.39 24.11 4.90
CA ASN A 340 -9.07 23.34 3.71
C ASN A 340 -8.72 21.88 4.00
N PHE A 341 -8.69 21.45 5.27
CA PHE A 341 -8.49 20.05 5.64
C PHE A 341 -9.63 19.19 5.09
N SER A 342 -9.29 18.23 4.22
CA SER A 342 -10.24 17.43 3.46
C SER A 342 -9.92 15.93 3.57
N VAL A 343 -10.95 15.14 3.84
CA VAL A 343 -10.86 13.68 3.92
C VAL A 343 -11.92 13.01 3.06
N CYS A 344 -11.57 11.88 2.45
CA CYS A 344 -12.54 11.05 1.71
C CYS A 344 -13.50 10.34 2.69
N GLU A 345 -14.66 9.90 2.19
CA GLU A 345 -15.68 9.18 2.99
C GLU A 345 -15.09 8.03 3.82
N ALA A 346 -14.21 7.18 3.24
CA ALA A 346 -13.59 6.08 3.99
C ALA A 346 -12.77 6.57 5.21
N CYS A 347 -11.99 7.64 5.08
CA CYS A 347 -11.26 8.22 6.21
C CYS A 347 -12.16 8.98 7.19
N TYR A 348 -13.24 9.61 6.71
CA TYR A 348 -14.25 10.17 7.60
C TYR A 348 -14.88 9.08 8.48
N TRP A 349 -15.33 7.98 7.88
CA TRP A 349 -15.91 6.84 8.60
C TRP A 349 -14.92 6.20 9.57
N ASP A 350 -13.69 5.95 9.15
CA ASP A 350 -12.68 5.34 10.00
C ASP A 350 -12.36 6.21 11.24
N TYR A 351 -12.12 7.52 11.08
CA TYR A 351 -11.51 8.36 12.14
C TYR A 351 -12.45 9.33 12.86
N PHE A 352 -13.55 9.76 12.22
CA PHE A 352 -14.36 10.90 12.65
C PHE A 352 -15.86 10.62 12.80
N HIS A 353 -16.44 9.72 11.99
CA HIS A 353 -17.84 9.29 12.13
C HIS A 353 -18.08 8.66 13.51
N GLU A 354 -19.19 9.03 14.16
CA GLU A 354 -19.52 8.62 15.54
C GLU A 354 -18.39 8.95 16.54
N SER A 355 -17.75 10.11 16.34
CA SER A 355 -16.85 10.74 17.31
C SER A 355 -17.34 12.15 17.68
N THR A 356 -16.77 12.72 18.74
CA THR A 356 -16.98 14.12 19.14
C THR A 356 -16.66 15.12 18.03
N GLU A 357 -15.81 14.73 17.07
CA GLU A 357 -15.39 15.59 15.95
C GLU A 357 -16.26 15.42 14.69
N SER A 358 -17.28 14.57 14.69
CA SER A 358 -18.17 14.40 13.53
C SER A 358 -18.84 15.72 13.09
N GLN A 359 -19.17 16.58 14.05
CA GLN A 359 -19.74 17.92 13.83
C GLN A 359 -18.72 18.95 13.30
N SER A 360 -17.42 18.64 13.36
CA SER A 360 -16.32 19.47 12.85
C SER A 360 -16.13 19.34 11.33
N PHE A 361 -17.04 18.67 10.62
CA PHE A 361 -17.01 18.43 9.18
C PHE A 361 -18.32 18.79 8.49
N ARG A 362 -18.22 19.20 7.23
CA ARG A 362 -19.32 19.32 6.27
C ARG A 362 -19.04 18.45 5.05
N THR A 363 -20.10 17.88 4.48
CA THR A 363 -20.01 17.23 3.16
C THR A 363 -19.63 18.28 2.11
N ALA A 364 -18.67 17.94 1.25
CA ALA A 364 -18.24 18.73 0.11
C ALA A 364 -18.58 17.98 -1.18
N HIS A 365 -19.31 18.63 -2.06
CA HIS A 365 -19.61 18.14 -3.40
C HIS A 365 -18.68 18.85 -4.38
N LEU A 366 -17.77 18.09 -4.99
CA LEU A 366 -16.79 18.60 -5.94
C LEU A 366 -17.28 18.36 -7.37
N GLY A 367 -17.09 19.35 -8.23
CA GLY A 367 -17.50 19.29 -9.64
C GLY A 367 -16.57 18.43 -10.51
N PRO A 368 -16.99 18.03 -11.73
CA PRO A 368 -16.20 17.14 -12.60
C PRO A 368 -14.82 17.67 -13.01
N SER A 369 -14.61 18.99 -12.99
CA SER A 369 -13.33 19.64 -13.28
C SER A 369 -12.44 19.87 -12.06
N GLN A 370 -12.87 19.44 -10.88
CA GLN A 370 -12.12 19.58 -9.63
C GLN A 370 -11.50 18.24 -9.26
N GLU A 371 -10.22 18.25 -8.91
CA GLU A 371 -9.55 17.10 -8.29
C GLU A 371 -9.39 17.29 -6.78
N ALA A 372 -9.37 16.19 -6.04
CA ALA A 372 -9.05 16.21 -4.62
C ALA A 372 -8.20 14.99 -4.22
N SER A 373 -7.38 15.19 -3.19
CA SER A 373 -6.65 14.13 -2.50
C SER A 373 -7.05 14.13 -1.02
N CYS A 374 -6.84 13.01 -0.34
CA CYS A 374 -7.18 12.86 1.07
C CYS A 374 -5.96 13.23 1.93
N ASP A 375 -6.09 14.25 2.79
CA ASP A 375 -5.02 14.71 3.67
C ASP A 375 -4.54 13.61 4.64
N MET A 376 -5.43 12.69 5.01
CA MET A 376 -5.12 11.49 5.79
C MET A 376 -4.23 10.48 5.03
N GLY A 377 -3.91 10.73 3.76
CA GLY A 377 -2.87 10.05 3.01
C GLY A 377 -1.44 10.50 3.35
N GLN A 378 -1.26 11.60 4.08
CA GLN A 378 0.05 12.15 4.45
C GLN A 378 0.50 11.66 5.83
N ALA A 379 1.76 11.20 5.94
CA ALA A 379 2.30 10.62 7.18
C ALA A 379 2.26 11.58 8.37
N ASN A 380 2.58 12.85 8.11
CA ASN A 380 2.57 13.94 9.08
C ASN A 380 1.16 14.38 9.53
N ILE A 381 0.09 13.84 8.93
CA ILE A 381 -1.30 14.07 9.33
C ILE A 381 -1.90 12.81 9.97
N LEU A 382 -1.72 11.66 9.31
CA LEU A 382 -2.26 10.39 9.76
C LEU A 382 -1.67 9.93 11.10
N ILE A 383 -0.35 10.10 11.31
CA ILE A 383 0.30 9.73 12.57
C ILE A 383 -0.29 10.52 13.75
N PRO A 384 -0.35 11.87 13.73
CA PRO A 384 -1.01 12.63 14.79
C PRO A 384 -2.48 12.21 15.00
N MET A 385 -3.23 11.90 13.94
CA MET A 385 -4.61 11.46 14.07
C MET A 385 -4.73 10.08 14.75
N ILE A 386 -3.89 9.11 14.38
CA ILE A 386 -3.81 7.80 15.05
C ILE A 386 -3.50 8.00 16.54
N ARG A 387 -2.50 8.85 16.88
CA ARG A 387 -2.09 9.13 18.26
C ARG A 387 -3.20 9.84 19.06
N ALA A 388 -3.95 10.73 18.43
CA ALA A 388 -5.09 11.41 19.03
C ALA A 388 -6.23 10.42 19.33
N ALA A 389 -6.63 9.60 18.35
CA ALA A 389 -7.68 8.60 18.54
C ALA A 389 -7.29 7.52 19.58
N ASP A 390 -6.03 7.08 19.61
CA ASP A 390 -5.53 6.13 20.62
C ASP A 390 -5.66 6.67 22.06
N LYS A 391 -5.45 7.97 22.23
CA LYS A 391 -5.44 8.63 23.54
C LYS A 391 -6.74 9.38 23.86
N GLY A 392 -7.77 9.23 23.03
CA GLY A 392 -9.04 9.99 23.14
C GLY A 392 -8.87 11.52 23.03
N ASN A 393 -7.74 12.01 22.54
CA ASN A 393 -7.34 13.42 22.59
C ASN A 393 -7.32 14.04 21.19
N TYR A 394 -8.50 14.21 20.61
CA TYR A 394 -8.72 14.91 19.34
C TYR A 394 -8.25 16.39 19.36
N PRO A 395 -8.33 17.17 20.46
CA PRO A 395 -7.76 18.52 20.51
C PRO A 395 -6.27 18.58 20.14
N ARG A 396 -5.47 17.57 20.52
CA ARG A 396 -4.05 17.48 20.12
C ARG A 396 -3.87 17.31 18.60
N PHE A 397 -4.79 16.64 17.91
CA PHE A 397 -4.76 16.53 16.45
C PHE A 397 -5.01 17.89 15.80
N TRP A 398 -6.06 18.62 16.20
CA TRP A 398 -6.36 19.95 15.67
C TRP A 398 -5.24 20.96 15.94
N ASN A 399 -4.65 20.96 17.14
CA ASN A 399 -3.48 21.78 17.44
C ASN A 399 -2.28 21.43 16.54
N THR A 400 -2.12 20.15 16.18
CA THR A 400 -1.09 19.72 15.24
C THR A 400 -1.38 20.24 13.83
N LEU A 401 -2.61 20.08 13.31
CA LEU A 401 -3.01 20.64 12.01
C LEU A 401 -2.79 22.16 11.92
N GLN A 402 -3.11 22.89 12.99
CA GLN A 402 -2.90 24.34 13.07
C GLN A 402 -1.41 24.74 13.12
N SER A 403 -0.52 23.84 13.58
CA SER A 403 0.93 24.02 13.45
C SER A 403 1.42 23.68 12.05
N LEU A 404 0.83 22.68 11.38
CA LEU A 404 1.21 22.28 10.02
C LEU A 404 0.90 23.36 8.98
N SER A 405 -0.17 24.13 9.15
CA SER A 405 -0.52 25.24 8.25
C SER A 405 0.48 26.40 8.26
N GLN A 406 1.41 26.43 9.22
CA GLN A 406 2.52 27.39 9.28
C GLN A 406 3.75 26.95 8.45
N HIS A 407 3.69 25.79 7.79
CA HIS A 407 4.80 25.20 7.07
C HIS A 407 4.38 24.77 5.64
N PRO A 408 5.27 24.87 4.63
CA PRO A 408 4.99 24.34 3.30
C PRO A 408 4.65 22.84 3.34
N PRO A 409 3.76 22.31 2.48
CA PRO A 409 3.47 20.89 2.40
C PRO A 409 4.74 20.03 2.23
N CYS A 410 4.70 18.79 2.73
CA CYS A 410 5.80 17.84 2.53
C CYS A 410 5.84 17.42 1.05
N ASN A 411 6.67 18.10 0.25
CA ASN A 411 6.67 18.00 -1.19
C ASN A 411 7.41 16.72 -1.68
N PRO A 412 6.77 15.82 -2.47
CA PRO A 412 7.41 14.63 -3.02
C PRO A 412 8.41 14.90 -4.15
N GLN A 413 8.40 16.09 -4.76
CA GLN A 413 9.45 16.58 -5.68
C GLN A 413 10.58 17.32 -4.94
N GLY A 414 10.51 17.43 -3.60
CA GLY A 414 11.50 18.09 -2.75
C GLY A 414 11.20 19.57 -2.49
N ALA A 415 11.96 20.17 -1.59
CA ALA A 415 11.80 21.56 -1.18
C ALA A 415 13.14 22.30 -1.08
N ARG A 416 13.11 23.62 -1.28
CA ARG A 416 14.23 24.56 -1.16
C ARG A 416 13.86 25.64 -0.14
N GLY A 417 14.84 26.31 0.48
CA GLY A 417 14.61 27.46 1.36
C GLY A 417 13.83 27.17 2.67
N ILE A 418 13.57 25.90 3.01
CA ILE A 418 12.88 25.53 4.26
C ILE A 418 13.86 25.09 5.35
N ARG A 419 13.40 25.07 6.60
CA ARG A 419 14.15 24.49 7.72
C ARG A 419 14.18 22.96 7.60
N TRP A 420 15.39 22.41 7.57
CA TRP A 420 15.67 20.98 7.59
C TRP A 420 16.19 20.55 8.95
N TYR A 421 15.74 19.38 9.42
CA TYR A 421 16.13 18.76 10.68
C TYR A 421 16.82 17.43 10.40
N THR A 422 17.71 17.03 11.29
CA THR A 422 18.45 15.77 11.17
C THR A 422 18.84 15.24 12.55
N LEU A 423 19.42 14.04 12.60
CA LEU A 423 19.87 13.41 13.83
C LEU A 423 21.23 14.01 14.29
N PRO A 424 21.64 13.83 15.56
CA PRO A 424 22.88 14.41 16.07
C PRO A 424 24.12 14.03 15.25
N SER A 425 24.14 12.79 14.72
CA SER A 425 25.19 12.26 13.83
C SER A 425 25.23 12.86 12.41
N ASP A 426 24.25 13.69 12.03
CA ASP A 426 24.12 14.34 10.72
C ASP A 426 24.31 13.43 9.47
N PRO A 427 23.48 12.38 9.28
CA PRO A 427 23.63 11.51 8.12
C PRO A 427 23.40 12.29 6.81
N PRO A 428 24.29 12.19 5.80
CA PRO A 428 24.21 13.00 4.57
C PRO A 428 22.92 12.87 3.76
N GLU A 429 22.24 11.72 3.80
CA GLU A 429 20.99 11.46 3.07
C GLU A 429 19.74 11.42 3.99
N PHE A 430 19.85 11.95 5.21
CA PHE A 430 18.74 11.94 6.18
C PHE A 430 18.34 13.36 6.63
N ASP A 431 17.21 13.81 6.08
CA ASP A 431 16.68 15.16 6.24
C ASP A 431 15.18 15.11 6.51
N VAL A 432 14.71 15.76 7.58
CA VAL A 432 13.30 15.86 7.94
C VAL A 432 12.84 17.30 7.77
N CYS A 433 11.82 17.54 6.95
CA CYS A 433 11.27 18.88 6.76
C CYS A 433 10.50 19.36 8.01
N ALA A 434 10.34 20.67 8.17
CA ALA A 434 9.56 21.28 9.27
C ALA A 434 8.16 20.66 9.45
N THR A 435 7.49 20.31 8.36
CA THR A 435 6.14 19.72 8.33
C THR A 435 6.12 18.30 8.91
N CYS A 436 7.13 17.47 8.60
CA CYS A 436 7.29 16.17 9.23
C CYS A 436 7.84 16.26 10.67
N MET A 437 8.62 17.30 10.98
CA MET A 437 9.06 17.56 12.36
C MET A 437 7.86 17.91 13.28
N ALA A 438 6.98 18.81 12.83
CA ALA A 438 5.78 19.20 13.57
C ALA A 438 4.71 18.08 13.60
N GLY A 439 4.46 17.40 12.48
CA GLY A 439 3.41 16.38 12.39
C GLY A 439 3.85 14.98 12.83
N THR A 440 4.99 14.48 12.37
CA THR A 440 5.42 13.11 12.69
C THR A 440 6.25 13.06 13.97
N VAL A 441 7.28 13.91 14.09
CA VAL A 441 8.26 13.80 15.20
C VAL A 441 7.66 14.26 16.54
N ALA A 442 6.96 15.40 16.55
CA ALA A 442 6.35 15.95 17.78
C ALA A 442 5.17 15.12 18.31
N SER A 443 4.40 14.46 17.45
CA SER A 443 3.33 13.53 17.88
C SER A 443 3.85 12.28 18.59
N MET A 444 5.13 11.94 18.39
CA MET A 444 5.84 10.86 19.08
C MET A 444 6.71 11.35 20.24
N ASN A 445 6.73 12.66 20.56
CA ASN A 445 7.58 13.28 21.58
C ASN A 445 9.10 13.19 21.31
N MET A 446 9.51 12.92 20.07
CA MET A 446 10.91 12.64 19.71
C MET A 446 11.72 13.88 19.29
N THR A 447 11.15 15.09 19.40
CA THR A 447 11.77 16.33 18.88
C THR A 447 13.12 16.64 19.51
N HIS A 448 13.30 16.30 20.79
CA HIS A 448 14.52 16.51 21.56
C HIS A 448 15.74 15.73 21.02
N PHE A 449 15.53 14.74 20.15
CA PHE A 449 16.61 14.02 19.47
C PHE A 449 17.00 14.59 18.10
N PHE A 450 16.33 15.63 17.60
CA PHE A 450 16.62 16.21 16.29
C PHE A 450 17.26 17.60 16.44
N LYS A 451 18.26 17.88 15.60
CA LYS A 451 18.91 19.20 15.48
C LYS A 451 18.54 19.83 14.14
N LEU A 452 18.70 21.16 14.03
CA LEU A 452 18.65 21.84 12.74
C LEU A 452 19.84 21.41 11.88
N LYS A 453 19.61 21.08 10.61
CA LYS A 453 20.67 20.70 9.66
C LYS A 453 21.26 21.96 9.02
N GLN A 454 22.52 22.23 9.33
CA GLN A 454 23.23 23.44 8.88
C GLN A 454 23.91 23.26 7.51
N SER A 455 24.06 22.02 7.03
CA SER A 455 24.80 21.71 5.81
C SER A 455 24.03 21.94 4.50
N VAL A 456 22.75 22.32 4.57
CA VAL A 456 21.87 22.44 3.40
C VAL A 456 21.77 23.90 2.99
N GLY A 457 22.19 24.21 1.77
CA GLY A 457 22.12 25.58 1.24
C GLY A 457 20.67 26.03 0.98
N PRO A 458 20.35 27.34 1.04
CA PRO A 458 18.98 27.83 0.81
C PRO A 458 18.46 27.53 -0.61
N SER A 459 19.36 27.43 -1.59
CA SER A 459 19.05 27.04 -2.97
C SER A 459 19.01 25.53 -3.20
N GLU A 460 19.44 24.71 -2.26
CA GLU A 460 19.55 23.26 -2.42
C GLU A 460 18.18 22.57 -2.25
N ALA A 461 17.82 21.71 -3.20
CA ALA A 461 16.61 20.91 -3.11
C ALA A 461 16.88 19.61 -2.36
N ARG A 462 16.13 19.35 -1.30
CA ARG A 462 16.21 18.07 -0.56
C ARG A 462 14.83 17.41 -0.51
N LEU A 463 14.82 16.09 -0.45
CA LEU A 463 13.62 15.28 -0.20
C LEU A 463 13.56 14.95 1.29
N CYS A 464 12.36 15.05 1.88
CA CYS A 464 12.18 14.66 3.27
C CYS A 464 12.22 13.13 3.40
N SER A 465 13.06 12.62 4.29
CA SER A 465 13.21 11.18 4.57
C SER A 465 11.97 10.53 5.17
N PHE A 466 10.97 11.32 5.58
CA PHE A 466 9.63 10.86 5.99
C PHE A 466 8.53 11.19 4.96
N ASN A 467 8.89 11.72 3.78
CA ASN A 467 7.96 11.83 2.66
C ASN A 467 7.75 10.44 2.05
N LEU A 468 6.57 9.88 2.26
CA LEU A 468 6.26 8.55 1.75
C LEU A 468 6.12 8.49 0.22
N PRO A 469 5.32 9.32 -0.47
CA PRO A 469 5.19 9.18 -1.92
C PRO A 469 6.47 9.47 -2.74
N GLY A 470 7.41 10.26 -2.20
CA GLY A 470 8.58 10.76 -2.93
C GLY A 470 9.95 10.25 -2.47
N PHE A 471 10.09 9.65 -1.27
CA PHE A 471 11.40 9.19 -0.79
C PHE A 471 11.49 7.65 -0.73
N PRO A 472 12.34 7.00 -1.58
CA PRO A 472 12.38 5.53 -1.71
C PRO A 472 12.63 4.75 -0.41
N ARG A 473 13.31 5.34 0.57
CA ARG A 473 13.61 4.73 1.88
C ARG A 473 12.65 5.18 2.99
N GLY A 474 11.61 5.96 2.67
CA GLY A 474 10.77 6.62 3.67
C GLY A 474 10.03 5.65 4.60
N VAL A 475 9.59 4.51 4.06
CA VAL A 475 8.99 3.42 4.84
C VAL A 475 9.98 2.84 5.86
N ILE A 476 11.20 2.53 5.42
CA ILE A 476 12.27 1.97 6.25
C ILE A 476 12.63 2.94 7.38
N PHE A 477 12.75 4.24 7.07
CA PHE A 477 13.03 5.25 8.08
C PHE A 477 11.87 5.49 9.05
N LEU A 478 10.61 5.46 8.60
CA LEU A 478 9.46 5.59 9.49
C LEU A 478 9.26 4.34 10.39
N GLN A 479 9.54 3.14 9.89
CA GLN A 479 9.58 1.92 10.71
C GLN A 479 10.66 2.03 11.80
N LYS A 480 11.89 2.42 11.43
CA LYS A 480 12.98 2.55 12.42
C LYS A 480 12.81 3.73 13.37
N PHE A 481 12.14 4.80 12.93
CA PHE A 481 11.72 5.90 13.78
C PHE A 481 10.65 5.48 14.80
N ALA A 482 9.70 4.63 14.41
CA ALA A 482 8.76 4.03 15.35
C ALA A 482 9.47 3.15 16.39
N GLU A 483 10.39 2.27 15.97
CA GLU A 483 11.24 1.49 16.88
C GLU A 483 12.00 2.40 17.87
N ALA A 484 12.66 3.45 17.37
CA ALA A 484 13.37 4.44 18.19
C ALA A 484 12.47 5.15 19.21
N ALA A 485 11.21 5.44 18.84
CA ALA A 485 10.23 6.07 19.74
C ALA A 485 9.74 5.13 20.85
N TYR A 486 9.72 3.82 20.60
CA TYR A 486 9.37 2.82 21.62
C TYR A 486 10.42 2.72 22.73
N ILE A 487 11.72 2.67 22.39
CA ILE A 487 12.81 2.63 23.38
C ILE A 487 13.28 4.02 23.86
N ASN A 488 12.71 5.11 23.32
CA ASN A 488 13.17 6.48 23.54
C ASN A 488 14.69 6.64 23.28
N ASP A 489 15.18 6.07 22.17
CA ASP A 489 16.58 6.12 21.76
C ASP A 489 16.71 6.28 20.25
N TRP A 490 17.34 7.38 19.83
CA TRP A 490 17.55 7.73 18.43
C TRP A 490 18.71 6.97 17.76
N ARG A 491 19.62 6.38 18.55
CA ARG A 491 20.86 5.79 18.03
C ARG A 491 20.62 4.70 16.97
N PRO A 492 19.65 3.78 17.12
CA PRO A 492 19.38 2.77 16.08
C PRO A 492 18.81 3.34 14.77
N LEU A 493 18.15 4.49 14.81
CA LEU A 493 17.71 5.20 13.60
C LEU A 493 18.89 5.91 12.93
N SER A 494 19.77 6.52 13.72
CA SER A 494 21.00 7.15 13.21
C SER A 494 21.95 6.14 12.57
N GLU A 495 22.18 4.99 13.22
CA GLU A 495 23.04 3.94 12.68
C GLU A 495 22.48 3.45 11.32
N LEU A 496 21.17 3.26 11.22
CA LEU A 496 20.51 2.91 9.96
C LEU A 496 20.69 4.00 8.90
N ALA A 497 20.51 5.28 9.26
CA ALA A 497 20.65 6.41 8.34
C ALA A 497 22.09 6.58 7.84
N VAL A 498 23.09 6.42 8.71
CA VAL A 498 24.52 6.45 8.33
C VAL A 498 24.86 5.26 7.43
N ASN A 499 24.46 4.04 7.80
CA ASN A 499 24.69 2.83 6.99
C ASN A 499 24.03 2.93 5.60
N LEU A 500 22.83 3.53 5.49
CA LEU A 500 22.13 3.70 4.21
C LEU A 500 22.69 4.86 3.37
N SER A 501 23.16 5.95 3.98
CA SER A 501 23.78 7.08 3.25
C SER A 501 25.06 6.72 2.47
N THR A 502 25.63 5.55 2.72
CA THR A 502 26.78 4.98 1.98
C THR A 502 26.43 3.69 1.23
N ALA A 503 25.14 3.31 1.20
CA ALA A 503 24.64 2.15 0.49
C ALA A 503 23.97 2.58 -0.82
N PRO A 504 24.45 2.13 -1.99
CA PRO A 504 23.71 2.28 -3.23
C PRO A 504 22.34 1.59 -3.15
N ALA A 505 21.30 2.22 -3.71
CA ALA A 505 19.95 1.65 -3.78
C ALA A 505 19.96 0.24 -4.41
N CYS A 506 19.12 -0.67 -3.91
CA CYS A 506 19.09 -2.06 -4.34
C CYS A 506 18.91 -2.18 -5.87
N PRO A 507 19.78 -2.91 -6.59
CA PRO A 507 19.67 -3.06 -8.05
C PRO A 507 18.48 -3.94 -8.45
N LYS A 508 17.86 -4.66 -7.52
CA LYS A 508 16.74 -5.59 -7.77
C LYS A 508 17.12 -6.63 -8.84
N ILE A 509 16.47 -6.57 -10.01
CA ILE A 509 16.70 -7.36 -11.23
C ILE A 509 17.56 -6.64 -12.29
N ASP A 510 17.89 -5.36 -12.08
CA ASP A 510 18.67 -4.55 -13.01
C ASP A 510 20.15 -4.91 -12.93
N LEU A 511 20.62 -5.60 -13.97
CA LEU A 511 21.99 -6.10 -14.05
C LEU A 511 23.01 -4.97 -14.33
N GLU A 512 22.61 -3.90 -15.01
CA GLU A 512 23.50 -2.76 -15.27
C GLU A 512 23.80 -1.98 -14.00
N LEU A 513 22.76 -1.71 -13.20
CA LEU A 513 22.94 -1.12 -11.87
C LEU A 513 23.75 -2.02 -10.93
N SER A 514 23.82 -3.33 -11.15
CA SER A 514 24.42 -4.30 -10.23
C SER A 514 25.95 -4.48 -10.32
N LYS A 515 26.59 -4.01 -11.40
CA LYS A 515 28.02 -4.15 -11.67
C LYS A 515 28.89 -3.40 -10.67
N ASN A 516 30.10 -3.89 -10.41
CA ASN A 516 31.09 -3.26 -9.53
C ASN A 516 30.53 -2.87 -8.15
N ARG A 517 29.83 -3.80 -7.49
CA ARG A 517 29.23 -3.59 -6.17
C ARG A 517 29.75 -4.55 -5.11
N ARG A 518 29.54 -4.17 -3.85
CA ARG A 518 29.73 -5.04 -2.69
C ARG A 518 28.53 -5.96 -2.49
N TRP A 519 28.80 -7.24 -2.23
CA TRP A 519 27.81 -8.29 -2.06
C TRP A 519 28.04 -9.11 -0.79
N TRP A 520 26.93 -9.55 -0.20
CA TRP A 520 26.84 -10.40 0.98
C TRP A 520 26.06 -11.68 0.67
N GLY A 521 26.15 -12.66 1.57
CA GLY A 521 25.39 -13.91 1.48
C GLY A 521 26.25 -15.07 0.98
N TRP A 522 25.80 -15.72 -0.09
CA TRP A 522 26.38 -16.95 -0.64
C TRP A 522 26.36 -16.94 -2.17
N ASP A 523 27.12 -17.82 -2.81
CA ASP A 523 27.18 -17.91 -4.28
C ASP A 523 25.81 -18.21 -4.92
N ASN A 524 24.96 -18.95 -4.21
CA ASN A 524 23.59 -19.26 -4.62
C ASN A 524 22.56 -18.20 -4.16
N ALA A 525 22.93 -17.25 -3.30
CA ALA A 525 22.03 -16.25 -2.72
C ALA A 525 22.78 -14.93 -2.44
N HIS A 526 22.78 -14.00 -3.39
CA HIS A 526 23.50 -12.73 -3.33
C HIS A 526 22.62 -11.62 -2.75
N ILE A 527 23.21 -10.80 -1.89
CA ILE A 527 22.52 -9.76 -1.12
C ILE A 527 23.27 -8.44 -1.29
N CYS A 528 22.62 -7.42 -1.85
CA CYS A 528 23.25 -6.10 -2.02
C CYS A 528 23.37 -5.35 -0.68
N GLN A 529 24.21 -4.31 -0.62
CA GLN A 529 24.46 -3.53 0.61
C GLN A 529 23.19 -3.01 1.30
N GLU A 530 22.22 -2.49 0.56
CA GLU A 530 20.96 -2.00 1.13
C GLU A 530 20.13 -3.13 1.74
N CYS A 531 20.00 -4.27 1.06
CA CYS A 531 19.27 -5.41 1.60
C CYS A 531 20.02 -6.07 2.77
N TYR A 532 21.36 -6.03 2.76
CA TYR A 532 22.17 -6.46 3.90
C TYR A 532 21.87 -5.62 5.15
N VAL A 533 21.95 -4.29 5.03
CA VAL A 533 21.68 -3.35 6.15
C VAL A 533 20.25 -3.47 6.68
N VAL A 534 19.26 -3.61 5.78
CA VAL A 534 17.83 -3.55 6.14
C VAL A 534 17.27 -4.90 6.61
N VAL A 535 17.70 -6.02 6.01
CA VAL A 535 17.07 -7.34 6.22
C VAL A 535 17.94 -8.30 7.04
N VAL A 536 19.27 -8.18 6.95
CA VAL A 536 20.20 -9.26 7.31
C VAL A 536 21.07 -8.96 8.51
N LYS A 537 21.59 -7.74 8.64
CA LYS A 537 22.54 -7.37 9.69
C LYS A 537 21.95 -7.66 11.08
N GLY A 538 22.59 -8.51 11.87
CA GLY A 538 22.13 -9.03 13.17
C GLY A 538 21.28 -10.31 13.11
N THR A 539 21.08 -10.93 11.94
CA THR A 539 20.30 -12.19 11.84
C THR A 539 21.15 -13.43 12.10
N LYS A 540 20.53 -14.50 12.64
CA LYS A 540 21.22 -15.76 13.01
C LYS A 540 22.02 -16.42 11.87
N LEU A 541 21.65 -16.17 10.61
CA LEU A 541 22.32 -16.73 9.44
C LEU A 541 23.49 -15.87 8.90
N GLU A 542 23.60 -14.60 9.28
CA GLU A 542 24.66 -13.68 8.80
C GLU A 542 26.07 -14.25 9.03
N LYS A 543 26.29 -14.87 10.19
CA LYS A 543 27.60 -15.45 10.56
C LYS A 543 28.08 -16.54 9.59
N HIS A 544 27.16 -17.20 8.86
CA HIS A 544 27.44 -18.29 7.92
C HIS A 544 27.68 -17.81 6.48
N PHE A 545 27.74 -16.50 6.24
CA PHE A 545 27.95 -15.96 4.90
C PHE A 545 29.35 -16.29 4.36
N THR A 546 29.43 -16.71 3.10
CA THR A 546 30.71 -16.83 2.37
C THR A 546 31.14 -15.48 1.78
N MET A 547 30.19 -14.62 1.45
CA MET A 547 30.41 -13.25 0.97
C MET A 547 30.10 -12.24 2.08
N LYS A 548 31.07 -11.37 2.41
CA LYS A 548 30.98 -10.40 3.53
C LYS A 548 31.33 -8.98 3.07
N GLY A 549 30.61 -8.49 2.05
CA GLY A 549 30.86 -7.20 1.42
C GLY A 549 31.91 -7.27 0.31
N ASN A 550 32.13 -8.45 -0.26
CA ASN A 550 33.08 -8.68 -1.35
C ASN A 550 32.70 -7.81 -2.55
N GLN A 551 33.68 -7.08 -3.09
CA GLN A 551 33.52 -6.33 -4.34
C GLN A 551 33.48 -7.32 -5.51
N VAL A 552 32.42 -7.29 -6.31
CA VAL A 552 32.21 -8.16 -7.47
C VAL A 552 32.01 -7.30 -8.71
N ALA A 553 32.79 -7.58 -9.76
CA ALA A 553 32.72 -6.85 -11.02
C ALA A 553 31.52 -7.29 -11.86
N GLU A 554 31.28 -8.60 -11.93
CA GLU A 554 30.18 -9.18 -12.70
C GLU A 554 28.81 -8.77 -12.13
N PRO A 555 27.79 -8.59 -12.99
CA PRO A 555 26.45 -8.28 -12.53
C PRO A 555 25.85 -9.43 -11.71
N ARG A 556 25.10 -9.10 -10.64
CA ARG A 556 24.44 -10.07 -9.75
C ARG A 556 23.01 -9.64 -9.45
N LEU A 557 22.12 -10.62 -9.39
CA LEU A 557 20.74 -10.46 -8.92
C LEU A 557 20.72 -10.34 -7.38
N CYS A 558 19.99 -9.36 -6.83
CA CYS A 558 19.78 -9.30 -5.38
C CYS A 558 18.59 -10.19 -4.96
N ASP A 559 18.84 -11.34 -4.34
CA ASP A 559 17.76 -12.27 -4.03
C ASP A 559 16.78 -11.72 -2.98
N LEU A 560 17.29 -10.93 -2.02
CA LEU A 560 16.45 -10.29 -0.99
C LEU A 560 15.79 -8.97 -1.41
N TYR A 561 15.62 -8.67 -2.71
CA TYR A 561 14.65 -7.64 -3.09
C TYR A 561 13.20 -8.18 -3.03
N SER A 562 12.99 -9.47 -3.34
CA SER A 562 11.65 -10.08 -3.41
C SER A 562 11.03 -10.22 -2.01
N PRO A 563 9.73 -9.89 -1.82
CA PRO A 563 9.02 -10.12 -0.57
C PRO A 563 9.02 -11.60 -0.15
N ARG A 564 8.79 -12.52 -1.08
CA ARG A 564 8.82 -13.97 -0.82
C ARG A 564 10.20 -14.45 -0.41
N MET A 565 11.25 -14.01 -1.09
CA MET A 565 12.63 -14.34 -0.71
C MET A 565 12.98 -13.81 0.68
N ARG A 566 12.49 -12.63 1.06
CA ARG A 566 12.60 -12.11 2.45
C ARG A 566 11.85 -13.01 3.44
N GLN A 567 10.65 -13.49 3.10
CA GLN A 567 9.90 -14.38 3.99
C GLN A 567 10.58 -15.75 4.15
N LEU A 568 11.10 -16.34 3.07
CA LEU A 568 11.88 -17.57 3.11
C LEU A 568 13.16 -17.39 3.94
N TYR A 569 13.86 -16.26 3.80
CA TYR A 569 15.04 -15.94 4.62
C TYR A 569 14.69 -15.76 6.11
N LYS A 570 13.58 -15.07 6.43
CA LYS A 570 13.05 -14.94 7.81
C LYS A 570 12.71 -16.31 8.40
N ASN A 571 12.04 -17.17 7.63
CA ASN A 571 11.70 -18.53 8.05
C ASN A 571 12.96 -19.36 8.32
N ALA A 572 13.95 -19.32 7.42
CA ALA A 572 15.24 -19.98 7.60
C ALA A 572 16.03 -19.42 8.81
N CYS A 573 15.93 -18.13 9.13
CA CYS A 573 16.50 -17.58 10.37
C CYS A 573 15.79 -18.10 11.64
N LYS A 574 14.48 -18.39 11.57
CA LYS A 574 13.70 -18.96 12.67
C LYS A 574 14.02 -20.45 12.88
N THR A 575 13.99 -21.25 11.81
CA THR A 575 14.19 -22.71 11.85
C THR A 575 15.65 -23.16 11.78
N GLN A 576 16.56 -22.25 11.42
CA GLN A 576 17.97 -22.53 11.05
C GLN A 576 18.14 -23.39 9.79
N ASP A 577 17.07 -23.58 9.00
CA ASP A 577 17.12 -24.29 7.72
C ASP A 577 17.70 -23.43 6.59
N LEU A 578 19.02 -23.30 6.60
CA LEU A 578 19.77 -22.63 5.53
C LEU A 578 19.71 -23.42 4.20
N ALA A 579 19.61 -24.75 4.26
CA ALA A 579 19.69 -25.61 3.08
C ALA A 579 18.49 -25.40 2.15
N SER A 580 17.26 -25.39 2.68
CA SER A 580 16.05 -25.14 1.90
C SER A 580 16.03 -23.73 1.30
N PHE A 581 16.51 -22.72 2.04
CA PHE A 581 16.62 -21.35 1.52
C PHE A 581 17.59 -21.25 0.33
N LEU A 582 18.78 -21.84 0.43
CA LEU A 582 19.76 -21.82 -0.66
C LEU A 582 19.32 -22.66 -1.86
N SER A 583 18.60 -23.75 -1.64
CA SER A 583 17.99 -24.56 -2.70
C SER A 583 16.97 -23.74 -3.51
N PHE A 584 16.04 -23.06 -2.83
CA PHE A 584 15.05 -22.21 -3.49
C PHE A 584 15.68 -21.00 -4.19
N ALA A 585 16.70 -20.37 -3.59
CA ALA A 585 17.44 -19.27 -4.22
C ALA A 585 18.11 -19.70 -5.53
N ARG A 586 18.67 -20.92 -5.61
CA ARG A 586 19.19 -21.50 -6.84
C ARG A 586 18.08 -21.72 -7.88
N GLN A 587 16.98 -22.38 -7.51
CA GLN A 587 15.84 -22.61 -8.39
C GLN A 587 15.32 -21.29 -8.99
N ARG A 588 15.13 -20.26 -8.15
CA ARG A 588 14.71 -18.92 -8.59
C ARG A 588 15.68 -18.30 -9.59
N ARG A 589 16.99 -18.49 -9.43
CA ARG A 589 18.01 -18.02 -10.38
C ARG A 589 17.95 -18.75 -11.71
N GLU A 590 17.72 -20.06 -11.71
CA GLU A 590 17.53 -20.85 -12.93
C GLU A 590 16.29 -20.41 -13.71
N VAL A 591 15.19 -20.11 -13.02
CA VAL A 591 13.99 -19.53 -13.65
C VAL A 591 14.29 -18.14 -14.21
N TYR A 592 14.92 -17.24 -13.43
CA TYR A 592 15.31 -15.90 -13.90
C TYR A 592 16.08 -15.95 -15.22
N LEU A 593 17.10 -16.82 -15.31
CA LEU A 593 17.95 -16.96 -16.51
C LEU A 593 17.18 -17.42 -17.75
N ARG A 594 16.05 -18.12 -17.57
CA ARG A 594 15.18 -18.60 -18.66
C ARG A 594 14.06 -17.63 -19.03
N THR A 595 13.66 -16.72 -18.13
CA THR A 595 12.50 -15.85 -18.32
C THR A 595 12.87 -14.38 -18.55
N VAL A 596 13.44 -13.70 -17.55
CA VAL A 596 13.56 -12.23 -17.55
C VAL A 596 14.41 -11.67 -18.69
N PRO A 597 15.60 -12.23 -19.04
CA PRO A 597 16.37 -11.78 -20.19
C PRO A 597 15.64 -11.94 -21.53
N GLU A 598 14.90 -13.04 -21.72
CA GLU A 598 14.15 -13.29 -22.95
C GLU A 598 12.91 -12.38 -23.05
N MET A 599 12.19 -12.15 -21.95
CA MET A 599 11.11 -11.15 -21.90
C MET A 599 11.64 -9.75 -22.26
N ASN A 600 12.76 -9.32 -21.68
CA ASN A 600 13.37 -8.04 -21.99
C ASN A 600 13.82 -7.94 -23.45
N ARG A 601 14.37 -9.03 -24.02
CA ARG A 601 14.72 -9.12 -25.44
C ARG A 601 13.50 -8.98 -26.35
N MET A 602 12.42 -9.69 -26.04
CA MET A 602 11.16 -9.64 -26.80
C MET A 602 10.53 -8.24 -26.75
N LEU A 603 10.49 -7.62 -25.56
CA LEU A 603 9.97 -6.25 -25.39
C LEU A 603 10.83 -5.21 -26.12
N ALA A 604 12.16 -5.35 -26.11
CA ALA A 604 13.07 -4.48 -26.85
C ALA A 604 12.88 -4.63 -28.38
N ALA A 605 12.73 -5.86 -28.88
CA ALA A 605 12.46 -6.13 -30.28
C ALA A 605 11.09 -5.55 -30.73
N ALA A 606 10.04 -5.74 -29.92
CA ALA A 606 8.72 -5.16 -30.17
C ALA A 606 8.76 -3.62 -30.18
N LYS A 607 9.49 -3.00 -29.24
CA LYS A 607 9.68 -1.54 -29.20
C LYS A 607 10.41 -1.02 -30.45
N HIS A 608 11.43 -1.72 -30.93
CA HIS A 608 12.14 -1.37 -32.16
C HIS A 608 11.22 -1.50 -33.40
N ALA A 609 10.50 -2.60 -33.52
CA ALA A 609 9.54 -2.83 -34.61
C ALA A 609 8.42 -1.78 -34.62
N LEU A 610 7.89 -1.38 -33.46
CA LEU A 610 6.91 -0.28 -33.36
C LEU A 610 7.49 1.07 -33.80
N GLY A 611 8.75 1.38 -33.46
CA GLY A 611 9.43 2.59 -33.96
C GLY A 611 9.66 2.56 -35.49
N GLN A 612 9.95 1.38 -36.05
CA GLN A 612 10.04 1.18 -37.49
C GLN A 612 8.68 1.36 -38.17
N ALA A 613 7.60 0.81 -37.59
CA ALA A 613 6.24 1.00 -38.10
C ALA A 613 5.83 2.48 -38.08
N GLN A 614 6.12 3.22 -37.00
CA GLN A 614 5.90 4.67 -36.95
C GLN A 614 6.65 5.43 -38.06
N THR A 615 7.91 5.04 -38.33
CA THR A 615 8.72 5.63 -39.40
C THR A 615 8.13 5.35 -40.78
N LEU A 616 7.63 4.13 -41.01
CA LEU A 616 6.95 3.74 -42.25
C LEU A 616 5.62 4.49 -42.43
N GLY A 617 4.85 4.72 -41.36
CA GLY A 617 3.64 5.56 -41.41
C GLY A 617 3.93 7.01 -41.79
N LEU A 618 5.00 7.60 -41.25
CA LEU A 618 5.45 8.94 -41.66
C LEU A 618 5.87 8.98 -43.14
N ALA A 619 6.54 7.93 -43.63
CA ALA A 619 6.89 7.80 -45.04
C ALA A 619 5.63 7.69 -45.92
N ALA A 620 4.64 6.88 -45.51
CA ALA A 620 3.37 6.73 -46.22
C ALA A 620 2.62 8.06 -46.39
N VAL A 621 2.50 8.84 -45.31
CA VAL A 621 1.89 10.19 -45.36
C VAL A 621 2.68 11.14 -46.27
N THR A 622 4.02 11.10 -46.21
CA THR A 622 4.89 11.98 -47.00
C THR A 622 4.81 11.67 -48.50
N PHE A 623 4.89 10.39 -48.87
CA PHE A 623 4.75 9.95 -50.26
C PHE A 623 3.32 10.17 -50.79
N SER A 624 2.29 10.01 -49.95
CA SER A 624 0.90 10.31 -50.32
C SER A 624 0.72 11.79 -50.64
N ALA A 625 1.26 12.69 -49.80
CA ALA A 625 1.21 14.14 -50.05
C ALA A 625 1.95 14.51 -51.34
N ALA A 626 3.16 13.98 -51.56
CA ALA A 626 3.90 14.21 -52.80
C ALA A 626 3.14 13.69 -54.04
N GLY A 627 2.61 12.46 -53.97
CA GLY A 627 1.87 11.83 -55.06
C GLY A 627 0.57 12.56 -55.41
N ASN A 628 -0.16 13.09 -54.43
CA ASN A 628 -1.37 13.89 -54.66
C ASN A 628 -1.04 15.24 -55.31
N LEU A 629 0.03 15.91 -54.87
CA LEU A 629 0.53 17.14 -55.52
C LEU A 629 0.95 16.86 -56.97
N ASN A 630 1.60 15.73 -57.22
CA ASN A 630 2.07 15.35 -58.55
C ASN A 630 0.90 14.99 -59.49
N ALA A 631 -0.10 14.27 -58.99
CA ALA A 631 -1.35 13.97 -59.70
C ALA A 631 -2.20 15.23 -60.01
N THR A 632 -2.05 16.30 -59.23
CA THR A 632 -2.74 17.57 -59.47
C THR A 632 -2.06 18.40 -60.57
N ASN A 633 -0.74 18.29 -60.71
CA ASN A 633 0.06 19.12 -61.63
C ASN A 633 0.35 18.46 -62.99
N PHE A 634 0.22 17.14 -63.11
CA PHE A 634 0.55 16.38 -64.31
C PHE A 634 -0.55 15.39 -64.67
N TYR A 635 -0.80 15.20 -65.97
CA TYR A 635 -1.74 14.22 -66.49
C TYR A 635 -1.06 12.87 -66.69
N TYR A 636 -1.72 11.79 -66.25
CA TYR A 636 -1.24 10.41 -66.35
C TYR A 636 -2.23 9.59 -67.18
N ASP A 637 -1.75 8.91 -68.22
CA ASP A 637 -2.55 8.09 -69.14
C ASP A 637 -2.60 6.59 -68.76
N HIS A 638 -1.76 6.19 -67.79
CA HIS A 638 -1.68 4.84 -67.25
C HIS A 638 -1.64 4.87 -65.72
N THR A 639 -1.81 3.70 -65.08
CA THR A 639 -1.67 3.54 -63.63
C THR A 639 -0.55 2.56 -63.31
N VAL A 640 0.04 2.71 -62.12
CA VAL A 640 1.09 1.84 -61.60
C VAL A 640 0.56 0.95 -60.48
N GLY A 641 1.30 -0.12 -60.15
CA GLY A 641 0.86 -1.13 -59.18
C GLY A 641 1.80 -2.31 -59.03
N ASN A 642 1.57 -3.12 -58.00
CA ASN A 642 2.22 -4.41 -57.80
C ASN A 642 1.32 -5.39 -57.04
N SER A 643 1.73 -6.66 -56.97
CA SER A 643 0.98 -7.73 -56.30
C SER A 643 0.91 -7.62 -54.76
N THR A 644 1.69 -6.73 -54.13
CA THR A 644 1.72 -6.56 -52.67
C THR A 644 0.65 -5.59 -52.18
N VAL A 645 0.39 -4.51 -52.91
CA VAL A 645 -0.58 -3.47 -52.50
C VAL A 645 -1.72 -3.24 -53.50
N GLY A 646 -1.63 -3.84 -54.68
CA GLY A 646 -2.63 -3.74 -55.75
C GLY A 646 -2.19 -2.86 -56.91
N HIS A 647 -3.13 -2.65 -57.85
CA HIS A 647 -2.93 -1.85 -59.05
C HIS A 647 -3.97 -0.72 -59.13
N GLY A 648 -3.63 0.37 -59.82
CA GLY A 648 -4.52 1.52 -60.02
C GLY A 648 -4.04 2.84 -59.42
N TYR A 649 -2.79 2.93 -58.94
CA TYR A 649 -2.23 4.18 -58.42
C TYR A 649 -1.87 5.12 -59.56
N GLN A 650 -2.19 6.41 -59.43
CA GLN A 650 -1.98 7.40 -60.52
C GLN A 650 -0.51 7.70 -60.80
N ASN A 651 0.39 7.50 -59.83
CA ASN A 651 1.84 7.69 -59.99
C ASN A 651 2.63 6.86 -58.98
N GLU A 652 3.95 6.77 -59.20
CA GLU A 652 4.88 5.97 -58.37
C GLU A 652 4.92 6.40 -56.89
N GLN A 653 4.69 7.68 -56.59
CA GLN A 653 4.71 8.18 -55.22
C GLN A 653 3.49 7.69 -54.43
N LEU A 654 2.30 7.62 -55.06
CA LEU A 654 1.12 7.00 -54.45
C LEU A 654 1.29 5.49 -54.25
N LEU A 655 1.95 4.80 -55.19
CA LEU A 655 2.32 3.38 -55.01
C LEU A 655 3.29 3.20 -53.84
N GLN A 656 4.31 4.05 -53.73
CA GLN A 656 5.31 4.00 -52.67
C GLN A 656 4.71 4.34 -51.29
N ALA A 657 3.69 5.21 -51.25
CA ALA A 657 2.89 5.47 -50.06
C ALA A 657 2.13 4.22 -49.59
N ALA A 658 1.46 3.53 -50.51
CA ALA A 658 0.73 2.30 -50.20
C ALA A 658 1.67 1.17 -49.76
N MET A 659 2.83 1.02 -50.40
CA MET A 659 3.86 0.06 -49.98
C MET A 659 4.40 0.35 -48.57
N ALA A 660 4.58 1.62 -48.22
CA ALA A 660 4.99 2.02 -46.88
C ALA A 660 3.90 1.73 -45.83
N ASP A 661 2.63 1.98 -46.15
CA ASP A 661 1.49 1.70 -45.27
C ASP A 661 1.31 0.19 -45.02
N HIS A 662 1.32 -0.62 -46.08
CA HIS A 662 1.30 -2.09 -45.96
C HIS A 662 2.46 -2.61 -45.10
N SER A 663 3.66 -2.07 -45.31
CA SER A 663 4.84 -2.43 -44.52
C SER A 663 4.71 -2.01 -43.04
N MET A 664 4.14 -0.83 -42.76
CA MET A 664 3.82 -0.39 -41.40
C MET A 664 2.87 -1.37 -40.72
N GLN A 665 1.76 -1.73 -41.38
CA GLN A 665 0.75 -2.65 -40.83
C GLN A 665 1.36 -4.02 -40.53
N GLN A 666 2.16 -4.57 -41.45
CA GLN A 666 2.82 -5.87 -41.29
C GLN A 666 3.83 -5.88 -40.12
N VAL A 667 4.69 -4.86 -40.03
CA VAL A 667 5.68 -4.73 -38.94
C VAL A 667 4.99 -4.50 -37.59
N GLY A 668 3.95 -3.67 -37.55
CA GLY A 668 3.15 -3.43 -36.35
C GLY A 668 2.46 -4.69 -35.85
N ALA A 669 1.77 -5.42 -36.73
CA ALA A 669 1.08 -6.67 -36.40
C ALA A 669 2.05 -7.78 -35.91
N ALA A 670 3.26 -7.85 -36.46
CA ALA A 670 4.30 -8.76 -35.96
C ALA A 670 4.80 -8.39 -34.56
N ALA A 671 4.87 -7.09 -34.24
CA ALA A 671 5.35 -6.59 -32.94
C ALA A 671 4.34 -6.78 -31.80
N THR A 672 3.03 -6.67 -32.09
CA THR A 672 1.94 -6.75 -31.09
C THR A 672 1.05 -7.99 -31.24
N GLY A 673 1.44 -8.93 -32.11
CA GLY A 673 0.60 -10.08 -32.47
C GLY A 673 0.30 -11.02 -31.29
N PRO A 674 -0.85 -11.71 -31.28
CA PRO A 674 -1.28 -12.57 -30.16
C PRO A 674 -0.25 -13.61 -29.70
N ALA A 675 0.51 -14.18 -30.64
CA ALA A 675 1.55 -15.17 -30.32
C ALA A 675 2.75 -14.57 -29.56
N ALA A 676 3.14 -13.33 -29.86
CA ALA A 676 4.21 -12.64 -29.15
C ALA A 676 3.77 -12.30 -27.71
N VAL A 677 2.54 -11.78 -27.56
CA VAL A 677 1.94 -11.47 -26.26
C VAL A 677 1.78 -12.73 -25.40
N ALA A 678 1.22 -13.82 -25.97
CA ALA A 678 1.05 -15.08 -25.25
C ALA A 678 2.38 -15.66 -24.77
N ARG A 679 3.44 -15.60 -25.59
CA ARG A 679 4.77 -16.09 -25.20
C ARG A 679 5.41 -15.26 -24.08
N VAL A 680 5.23 -13.93 -24.06
CA VAL A 680 5.64 -13.11 -22.89
C VAL A 680 4.84 -13.52 -21.65
N GLY A 681 3.53 -13.70 -21.77
CA GLY A 681 2.66 -14.12 -20.66
C GLY A 681 3.09 -15.44 -20.01
N VAL A 682 3.49 -16.44 -20.80
CA VAL A 682 4.02 -17.72 -20.26
C VAL A 682 5.32 -17.51 -19.47
N LEU A 683 6.25 -16.69 -19.98
CA LEU A 683 7.51 -16.39 -19.28
C LEU A 683 7.27 -15.56 -18.00
N GLU A 684 6.29 -14.67 -18.02
CA GLU A 684 5.89 -13.87 -16.86
C GLU A 684 5.27 -14.75 -15.77
N GLU A 685 4.42 -15.70 -16.14
CA GLU A 685 3.80 -16.65 -15.21
C GLU A 685 4.84 -17.58 -14.57
N MET A 686 5.78 -18.12 -15.36
CA MET A 686 6.92 -18.87 -14.83
C MET A 686 7.74 -18.05 -13.82
N TRP A 687 7.89 -16.73 -14.02
CA TRP A 687 8.58 -15.86 -13.07
C TRP A 687 7.75 -15.59 -11.80
N LYS A 688 6.43 -15.36 -11.94
CA LYS A 688 5.51 -15.20 -10.80
C LYS A 688 5.51 -16.41 -9.87
N GLN A 689 5.69 -17.62 -10.39
CA GLN A 689 5.79 -18.84 -9.59
C GLN A 689 6.96 -18.85 -8.58
N VAL A 690 7.98 -18.01 -8.73
CA VAL A 690 9.16 -17.91 -7.82
C VAL A 690 9.33 -16.57 -7.11
N GLU A 691 8.45 -15.59 -7.38
CA GLU A 691 8.39 -14.28 -6.69
C GLU A 691 7.36 -14.24 -5.55
#